data_AF-A0A2H3KAZ1-F1
#
_entry.id   AF-A0A2H3KAZ1-F1
#
_cell.length_a   1.000
_cell.length_b   1.000
_cell.length_c   1.000
_cell.angle_alpha   90.00
_cell.angle_beta   90.00
_cell.angle_gamma   90.00
#
_symmetry.space_group_name_H-M   'P 1'
#
loop_
_entity.id
_entity.type
_entity.pdbx_description
1 polymer ?
#
loop_
_entity_poly.entity_id
_entity_poly.type
_entity_poly.pdbx_seq_one_letter_code
_entity_poly.pdbx_strand_id
1 'polypeptide(L)'
;MKTTLFNILSNKISDLSISKGIEIPMIQRDYVQGRTNSDSDEIRKQFLENIKETIENSTNVNKNLQLDFIYGYVENESFIPLDGQQRLTTLYLLYWYFALKNDKLEEYKNQFNRFKYQTRQSTSNFLIKLINEFAFEDYKKDGENLTAKIINKKWFFSNWYLDNSITSMISMMDDIESIFKDIDVDFDEFIQSQTLITFNFLNIEQLGLTDDLYIKMNARGKPLTRFENLKAELGKFIKSHSYNKNYSYGLFHSEGKKLVDVETYFITKIDTIWADYFWDKRDLKTNLFDDKLLNVISFIALNNLAAVGRKNFDKIRDDFQKEVFQPSFYQLKKLGLLTEQTIIDFIDFLDILVSEDPVLKSYLEKAHFFDKDKLIKTSVFEKNFRQVYIERLRFYGLVRFLKLVAKNDSYHDELVKFERLLNNLTIAPFYFNDSDDFIKSLNGLNILFGNYKGDIHKAFVASEITGFDSNQITEEKIKILLIDKDESWRELVYKIEKHGYLNNQINFLLTFSEIQNYFNINKNLEWNDLENEIYKDSISKYFSKFVMYFDENGLIEFKNQLFRVTLLSIGDFLVHASNYCFLLSNNDRDVSWKRYFREVFSNRADWQQKAVYLKILFDSTNTKINATDNLKKIAQDFPIHKNDWRFNFIKNPDLIGYRNSYYIRSWDENHDVHLLNQTKFSNRAIELQTLLLHRELEKNNISSKIDFVEQYGRSGIVSVGKKKTKVFYNIGYKREFLVIVHGKDKFYSKNRSEVLKYILENL
;
A
#
# COMPACT_ATOMS: atom_id res chain seq x y z
N MET A 1 -0.79 52.36 10.16
CA MET A 1 -0.07 52.45 11.45
C MET A 1 0.09 51.06 12.04
N LYS A 2 1.21 50.72 12.70
CA LYS A 2 1.29 49.45 13.46
C LYS A 2 0.61 49.61 14.82
N THR A 3 -0.23 48.66 15.21
CA THR A 3 -0.92 48.67 16.51
C THR A 3 -1.21 47.25 17.01
N THR A 4 -1.73 47.14 18.23
CA THR A 4 -2.18 45.89 18.86
C THR A 4 -3.69 45.93 19.09
N LEU A 5 -4.31 44.77 19.34
CA LEU A 5 -5.74 44.71 19.68
C LEU A 5 -6.05 45.56 20.93
N PHE A 6 -5.21 45.45 21.96
CA PHE A 6 -5.45 46.11 23.25
C PHE A 6 -5.33 47.64 23.17
N ASN A 7 -4.51 48.16 22.25
CA ASN A 7 -4.45 49.60 21.96
C ASN A 7 -5.77 50.12 21.38
N ILE A 8 -6.44 49.33 20.53
CA ILE A 8 -7.77 49.68 20.02
C ILE A 8 -8.79 49.71 21.17
N LEU A 9 -8.83 48.64 21.96
CA LEU A 9 -9.77 48.53 23.10
C LEU A 9 -9.54 49.61 24.17
N SER A 10 -8.29 50.06 24.33
CA SER A 10 -7.90 51.10 25.28
C SER A 10 -8.06 52.53 24.74
N ASN A 11 -8.51 52.72 23.48
CA ASN A 11 -8.58 54.02 22.82
C ASN A 11 -7.22 54.76 22.78
N LYS A 12 -6.15 54.03 22.45
CA LYS A 12 -4.75 54.52 22.40
C LYS A 12 -4.20 54.62 20.97
N ILE A 13 -5.04 54.72 19.95
CA ILE A 13 -4.60 54.93 18.56
C ILE A 13 -4.46 56.43 18.33
N SER A 14 -3.30 56.90 17.82
CA SER A 14 -3.15 58.32 17.54
C SER A 14 -4.08 58.73 16.39
N ASP A 15 -4.62 59.95 16.49
CA ASP A 15 -5.42 60.60 15.44
C ASP A 15 -6.79 59.97 15.15
N LEU A 16 -7.29 59.06 16.02
CA LEU A 16 -8.63 58.47 15.95
C LEU A 16 -9.28 58.37 17.33
N SER A 17 -10.55 58.78 17.45
CA SER A 17 -11.36 58.58 18.66
C SER A 17 -12.22 57.32 18.51
N ILE A 18 -11.85 56.26 19.23
CA ILE A 18 -12.50 54.95 19.20
C ILE A 18 -12.94 54.59 20.64
N SER A 19 -13.65 55.51 21.29
CA SER A 19 -14.05 55.41 22.70
C SER A 19 -14.94 54.18 22.99
N LYS A 20 -15.69 53.71 21.99
CA LYS A 20 -16.60 52.55 22.06
C LYS A 20 -15.96 51.24 21.61
N GLY A 21 -14.73 51.28 21.08
CA GLY A 21 -13.92 50.14 20.67
C GLY A 21 -14.29 49.53 19.33
N ILE A 22 -14.39 48.22 19.24
CA ILE A 22 -14.54 47.45 18.00
C ILE A 22 -15.96 46.92 17.87
N GLU A 23 -16.56 47.13 16.70
CA GLU A 23 -17.88 46.63 16.35
C GLU A 23 -17.82 45.80 15.07
N ILE A 24 -17.92 44.48 15.23
CA ILE A 24 -17.87 43.54 14.11
C ILE A 24 -19.13 43.68 13.25
N PRO A 25 -19.01 44.05 11.95
CA PRO A 25 -20.15 44.37 11.10
C PRO A 25 -20.92 43.13 10.64
N MET A 26 -22.18 43.36 10.21
CA MET A 26 -23.07 42.33 9.67
C MET A 26 -22.51 41.56 8.47
N ILE A 27 -21.62 42.18 7.69
CA ILE A 27 -21.05 41.56 6.48
C ILE A 27 -20.25 40.29 6.80
N GLN A 28 -19.74 40.16 8.04
CA GLN A 28 -19.14 38.92 8.52
C GLN A 28 -20.23 37.94 8.97
N ARG A 29 -20.46 36.90 8.17
CA ARG A 29 -21.55 35.94 8.40
C ARG A 29 -21.38 35.04 9.62
N ASP A 30 -20.17 34.57 9.93
CA ASP A 30 -19.86 33.67 11.06
C ASP A 30 -18.40 33.84 11.53
N TYR A 31 -18.11 33.63 12.82
CA TYR A 31 -16.75 33.28 13.24
C TYR A 31 -16.46 31.84 12.81
N VAL A 32 -15.66 31.65 11.76
CA VAL A 32 -15.47 30.34 11.11
C VAL A 32 -14.17 29.66 11.51
N GLN A 33 -13.19 30.42 12.01
CA GLN A 33 -11.86 29.90 12.38
C GLN A 33 -11.93 28.88 13.53
N GLY A 34 -12.97 28.96 14.37
CA GLY A 34 -13.23 28.01 15.45
C GLY A 34 -14.13 26.81 15.09
N ARG A 35 -14.49 26.58 13.81
CA ARG A 35 -15.34 25.43 13.43
C ARG A 35 -14.63 24.09 13.59
N THR A 36 -15.34 23.04 13.96
CA THR A 36 -14.75 21.71 14.22
C THR A 36 -14.39 20.88 12.97
N ASN A 37 -14.42 21.46 11.76
CA ASN A 37 -13.98 20.76 10.56
C ASN A 37 -12.44 20.71 10.44
N SER A 38 -11.91 19.76 9.68
CA SER A 38 -10.47 19.50 9.59
C SER A 38 -9.65 20.70 9.13
N ASP A 39 -10.15 21.46 8.16
CA ASP A 39 -9.43 22.61 7.61
C ASP A 39 -9.33 23.75 8.63
N SER A 40 -10.43 24.04 9.34
CA SER A 40 -10.43 25.10 10.36
C SER A 40 -9.61 24.69 11.60
N ASP A 41 -9.61 23.39 11.93
CA ASP A 41 -8.79 22.82 13.01
C ASP A 41 -7.30 23.01 12.76
N GLU A 42 -6.84 22.71 11.55
CA GLU A 42 -5.45 22.91 11.14
C GLU A 42 -5.07 24.40 11.17
N ILE A 43 -5.90 25.26 10.56
CA ILE A 43 -5.65 26.71 10.50
C ILE A 43 -5.57 27.34 11.90
N ARG A 44 -6.50 26.99 12.82
CA ARG A 44 -6.46 27.57 14.18
C ARG A 44 -5.27 27.10 14.99
N LYS A 45 -4.96 25.79 14.97
CA LYS A 45 -3.85 25.24 15.75
C LYS A 45 -2.54 25.84 15.29
N GLN A 46 -2.35 25.97 13.97
CA GLN A 46 -1.19 26.63 13.42
C GLN A 46 -1.10 28.11 13.84
N PHE A 47 -2.21 28.85 13.76
CA PHE A 47 -2.22 30.26 14.18
C PHE A 47 -1.83 30.43 15.65
N LEU A 48 -2.36 29.58 16.53
CA LEU A 48 -2.05 29.58 17.95
C LEU A 48 -0.62 29.13 18.25
N GLU A 49 -0.10 28.12 17.53
CA GLU A 49 1.29 27.67 17.65
C GLU A 49 2.28 28.77 17.23
N ASN A 50 1.99 29.52 16.16
CA ASN A 50 2.81 30.67 15.75
C ASN A 50 2.84 31.77 16.84
N ILE A 51 1.71 32.03 17.50
CA ILE A 51 1.64 32.98 18.62
C ILE A 51 2.45 32.44 19.81
N LYS A 52 2.31 31.16 20.14
CA LYS A 52 3.08 30.50 21.20
C LYS A 52 4.58 30.60 20.96
N GLU A 53 5.06 30.27 19.77
CA GLU A 53 6.47 30.37 19.43
C GLU A 53 6.98 31.82 19.57
N THR A 54 6.16 32.81 19.24
CA THR A 54 6.51 34.23 19.38
C THR A 54 6.66 34.63 20.84
N ILE A 55 5.73 34.19 21.70
CA ILE A 55 5.77 34.48 23.14
C ILE A 55 6.96 33.80 23.82
N GLU A 56 7.21 32.53 23.53
CA GLU A 56 8.32 31.77 24.12
C GLU A 56 9.71 32.29 23.69
N ASN A 57 9.81 32.90 22.50
CA ASN A 57 11.05 33.49 21.97
C ASN A 57 11.15 35.02 22.17
N SER A 58 10.30 35.62 23.01
CA SER A 58 10.18 37.06 23.24
C SER A 58 11.48 37.76 23.70
N THR A 59 12.47 37.01 24.19
CA THR A 59 13.82 37.51 24.53
C THR A 59 14.68 37.86 23.31
N ASN A 60 14.30 37.44 22.11
CA ASN A 60 14.97 37.80 20.85
C ASN A 60 14.29 39.00 20.19
N VAL A 61 14.98 40.15 20.17
CA VAL A 61 14.52 41.46 19.65
C VAL A 61 13.96 41.43 18.20
N ASN A 62 14.24 40.39 17.42
CA ASN A 62 13.86 40.26 16.01
C ASN A 62 12.68 39.31 15.70
N LYS A 63 12.02 38.69 16.68
CA LYS A 63 10.86 37.81 16.45
C LYS A 63 9.56 38.41 16.99
N ASN A 64 9.05 39.42 16.30
CA ASN A 64 7.70 39.95 16.52
C ASN A 64 6.72 39.31 15.52
N LEU A 65 5.53 38.89 15.96
CA LEU A 65 4.49 38.41 15.06
C LEU A 65 3.75 39.60 14.45
N GLN A 66 4.12 39.96 13.23
CA GLN A 66 3.37 40.93 12.45
C GLN A 66 2.27 40.20 11.66
N LEU A 67 1.05 40.33 12.14
CA LEU A 67 -0.14 40.00 11.39
C LEU A 67 -0.32 41.00 10.24
N ASP A 68 -1.01 40.59 9.17
CA ASP A 68 -1.27 41.43 7.99
C ASP A 68 -2.12 42.68 8.31
N PHE A 69 -2.77 43.25 7.30
CA PHE A 69 -3.59 44.44 7.45
C PHE A 69 -4.90 44.15 8.20
N ILE A 70 -5.31 45.11 9.03
CA ILE A 70 -6.65 45.24 9.58
C ILE A 70 -7.13 46.62 9.16
N TYR A 71 -8.23 46.66 8.42
CA TYR A 71 -8.73 47.91 7.87
C TYR A 71 -10.24 47.99 7.96
N GLY A 72 -10.72 49.23 8.10
CA GLY A 72 -12.12 49.53 8.33
C GLY A 72 -12.35 51.03 8.36
N TYR A 73 -13.51 51.44 8.84
CA TYR A 73 -13.85 52.84 9.05
C TYR A 73 -14.25 53.07 10.52
N VAL A 74 -14.27 54.33 10.94
CA VAL A 74 -14.71 54.70 12.29
C VAL A 74 -16.08 55.35 12.18
N GLU A 75 -17.08 54.75 12.81
CA GLU A 75 -18.44 55.28 12.84
C GLU A 75 -18.93 55.33 14.29
N ASN A 76 -19.54 56.45 14.71
CA ASN A 76 -20.08 56.63 16.06
C ASN A 76 -19.09 56.32 17.21
N GLU A 77 -17.80 56.61 17.03
CA GLU A 77 -16.69 56.29 17.96
C GLU A 77 -16.40 54.78 18.13
N SER A 78 -16.91 53.95 17.23
CA SER A 78 -16.58 52.53 17.09
C SER A 78 -15.77 52.30 15.81
N PHE A 79 -14.77 51.42 15.86
CA PHE A 79 -14.08 50.91 14.68
C PHE A 79 -14.85 49.73 14.10
N ILE A 80 -15.23 49.84 12.83
CA ILE A 80 -15.95 48.82 12.08
C ILE A 80 -15.00 48.18 11.06
N PRO A 81 -14.43 46.99 11.37
CA PRO A 81 -13.47 46.33 10.48
C PRO A 81 -14.16 45.78 9.24
N LEU A 82 -13.64 46.16 8.06
CA LEU A 82 -13.99 45.54 6.78
C LEU A 82 -13.18 44.26 6.51
N ASP A 83 -11.95 44.17 7.01
CA ASP A 83 -11.13 42.95 6.98
C ASP A 83 -10.42 42.72 8.31
N GLY A 84 -10.02 41.47 8.56
CA GLY A 84 -9.30 41.07 9.76
C GLY A 84 -10.20 40.68 10.93
N GLN A 85 -11.51 40.56 10.74
CA GLN A 85 -12.44 40.32 11.85
C GLN A 85 -12.24 38.96 12.54
N GLN A 86 -11.93 37.89 11.79
CA GLN A 86 -11.60 36.58 12.38
C GLN A 86 -10.35 36.67 13.26
N ARG A 87 -9.31 37.38 12.79
CA ARG A 87 -8.07 37.62 13.54
C ARG A 87 -8.34 38.42 14.81
N LEU A 88 -9.14 39.49 14.73
CA LEU A 88 -9.53 40.30 15.89
C LEU A 88 -10.30 39.47 16.92
N THR A 89 -11.24 38.63 16.47
CA THR A 89 -12.01 37.75 17.35
C THR A 89 -11.11 36.74 18.06
N THR A 90 -10.21 36.08 17.32
CA THR A 90 -9.27 35.11 17.90
C THR A 90 -8.31 35.76 18.90
N LEU A 91 -7.77 36.94 18.58
CA LEU A 91 -6.95 37.71 19.51
C LEU A 91 -7.76 38.14 20.73
N TYR A 92 -9.02 38.54 20.57
CA TYR A 92 -9.88 38.90 21.69
C TYR A 92 -10.05 37.75 22.68
N LEU A 93 -10.34 36.54 22.19
CA LEU A 93 -10.44 35.33 23.02
C LEU A 93 -9.11 34.97 23.71
N LEU A 94 -7.98 35.15 23.02
CA LEU A 94 -6.66 34.92 23.59
C LEU A 94 -6.34 35.90 24.73
N TYR A 95 -6.58 37.20 24.52
CA TYR A 95 -6.35 38.23 25.54
C TYR A 95 -7.29 38.02 26.74
N TRP A 96 -8.55 37.63 26.49
CA TRP A 96 -9.49 37.26 27.54
C TRP A 96 -8.96 36.08 28.37
N TYR A 97 -8.46 35.03 27.72
CA TYR A 97 -7.93 33.85 28.40
C TYR A 97 -6.71 34.19 29.28
N PHE A 98 -5.77 35.00 28.79
CA PHE A 98 -4.63 35.43 29.62
C PHE A 98 -5.08 36.30 30.80
N ALA A 99 -5.95 37.28 30.58
CA ALA A 99 -6.50 38.09 31.67
C ALA A 99 -7.23 37.24 32.72
N LEU A 100 -7.98 36.22 32.28
CA LEU A 100 -8.64 35.26 33.17
C LEU A 100 -7.60 34.45 33.96
N LYS A 101 -6.59 33.88 33.30
CA LYS A 101 -5.56 33.03 33.92
C LYS A 101 -4.72 33.79 34.96
N ASN A 102 -4.47 35.07 34.74
CA ASN A 102 -3.72 35.93 35.67
C ASN A 102 -4.58 36.62 36.74
N ASP A 103 -5.89 36.32 36.82
CA ASP A 103 -6.83 36.96 37.75
C ASP A 103 -6.93 38.50 37.57
N LYS A 104 -6.91 38.93 36.30
CA LYS A 104 -6.89 40.34 35.87
C LYS A 104 -8.14 40.75 35.09
N LEU A 105 -9.10 39.84 34.91
CA LEU A 105 -10.28 40.10 34.08
C LEU A 105 -11.15 41.26 34.62
N GLU A 106 -11.32 41.37 35.93
CA GLU A 106 -12.08 42.48 36.55
C GLU A 106 -11.38 43.84 36.38
N GLU A 107 -10.04 43.88 36.44
CA GLU A 107 -9.25 45.10 36.24
C GLU A 107 -9.44 45.69 34.82
N TYR A 108 -9.55 44.81 33.81
CA TYR A 108 -9.64 45.18 32.40
C TYR A 108 -11.03 45.01 31.78
N LYS A 109 -12.05 44.84 32.61
CA LYS A 109 -13.44 44.58 32.22
C LYS A 109 -14.02 45.64 31.29
N ASN A 110 -13.68 46.90 31.51
CA ASN A 110 -14.13 48.02 30.68
C ASN A 110 -13.59 47.93 29.24
N GLN A 111 -12.34 47.51 29.08
CA GLN A 111 -11.68 47.35 27.79
C GLN A 111 -12.27 46.16 27.04
N PHE A 112 -12.50 45.03 27.72
CA PHE A 112 -13.11 43.84 27.08
C PHE A 112 -14.57 44.07 26.66
N ASN A 113 -15.34 44.88 27.39
CA ASN A 113 -16.72 45.25 27.02
C ASN A 113 -16.81 46.19 25.80
N ARG A 114 -15.68 46.67 25.28
CA ARG A 114 -15.57 47.49 24.06
C ARG A 114 -15.40 46.64 22.78
N PHE A 115 -15.64 45.33 22.83
CA PHE A 115 -15.66 44.46 21.65
C PHE A 115 -17.05 43.86 21.47
N LYS A 116 -17.71 44.12 20.34
CA LYS A 116 -19.13 43.76 20.13
C LYS A 116 -19.40 43.28 18.70
N TYR A 117 -20.51 42.55 18.52
CA TYR A 117 -21.07 42.20 17.21
C TYR A 117 -22.34 43.02 16.94
N GLN A 118 -22.39 43.73 15.82
CA GLN A 118 -23.46 44.71 15.55
C GLN A 118 -24.86 44.09 15.44
N THR A 119 -25.01 42.99 14.69
CA THR A 119 -26.34 42.45 14.32
C THR A 119 -26.63 41.06 14.89
N ARG A 120 -25.73 40.50 15.71
CA ARG A 120 -25.89 39.19 16.35
C ARG A 120 -26.09 39.33 17.85
N GLN A 121 -27.34 39.52 18.25
CA GLN A 121 -27.70 39.71 19.64
C GLN A 121 -27.27 38.53 20.54
N SER A 122 -27.33 37.30 20.03
CA SER A 122 -26.86 36.09 20.73
C SER A 122 -25.37 36.16 21.03
N THR A 123 -24.53 36.36 20.01
CA THR A 123 -23.07 36.46 20.15
C THR A 123 -22.68 37.63 21.06
N SER A 124 -23.28 38.81 20.88
CA SER A 124 -23.03 39.97 21.73
C SER A 124 -23.44 39.75 23.18
N ASN A 125 -24.61 39.15 23.42
CA ASN A 125 -25.04 38.81 24.77
C ASN A 125 -24.12 37.76 25.41
N PHE A 126 -23.67 36.76 24.65
CA PHE A 126 -22.72 35.77 25.11
C PHE A 126 -21.41 36.40 25.56
N LEU A 127 -20.79 37.26 24.75
CA LEU A 127 -19.55 37.95 25.12
C LEU A 127 -19.74 38.83 26.37
N ILE A 128 -20.84 39.58 26.46
CA ILE A 128 -21.15 40.39 27.65
C ILE A 128 -21.25 39.50 28.89
N LYS A 129 -21.94 38.36 28.81
CA LYS A 129 -22.07 37.44 29.94
C LYS A 129 -20.74 36.74 30.28
N LEU A 130 -19.96 36.37 29.27
CA LEU A 130 -18.63 35.78 29.43
C LEU A 130 -17.69 36.72 30.18
N ILE A 131 -17.68 38.02 29.84
CA ILE A 131 -16.84 39.01 30.51
C ILE A 131 -17.36 39.38 31.91
N ASN A 132 -18.68 39.46 32.08
CA ASN A 132 -19.24 40.03 33.31
C ASN A 132 -19.58 39.00 34.39
N GLU A 133 -19.72 37.72 34.04
CA GLU A 133 -20.23 36.67 34.92
C GLU A 133 -19.38 35.39 34.95
N PHE A 134 -18.21 35.38 34.28
CA PHE A 134 -17.22 34.31 34.39
C PHE A 134 -15.97 34.85 35.10
N ALA A 135 -15.57 34.22 36.21
CA ALA A 135 -14.47 34.69 37.05
C ALA A 135 -13.34 33.66 37.16
N PHE A 136 -12.20 34.07 37.72
CA PHE A 136 -11.04 33.22 37.93
C PHE A 136 -11.34 31.98 38.79
N GLU A 137 -12.21 32.12 39.79
CA GLU A 137 -12.67 30.99 40.63
C GLU A 137 -13.42 29.92 39.83
N ASP A 138 -14.08 30.31 38.75
CA ASP A 138 -14.78 29.38 37.87
C ASP A 138 -13.82 28.63 36.96
N TYR A 139 -12.76 29.32 36.52
CA TYR A 139 -11.66 28.71 35.80
C TYR A 139 -10.87 27.72 36.68
N LYS A 140 -10.64 28.04 37.95
CA LYS A 140 -9.87 27.22 38.90
C LYS A 140 -10.55 25.93 39.37
N LYS A 141 -11.84 25.73 39.11
CA LYS A 141 -12.55 24.51 39.52
C LYS A 141 -11.94 23.28 38.84
N ASP A 142 -11.56 22.29 39.65
CA ASP A 142 -11.01 21.02 39.17
C ASP A 142 -12.09 20.13 38.52
N GLY A 143 -11.68 19.30 37.57
CA GLY A 143 -12.50 18.20 37.03
C GLY A 143 -13.27 18.46 35.74
N GLU A 144 -13.21 19.67 35.17
CA GLU A 144 -13.91 20.04 33.92
C GLU A 144 -12.98 20.82 32.95
N ASN A 145 -13.18 20.66 31.63
CA ASN A 145 -12.52 21.50 30.61
C ASN A 145 -13.18 22.90 30.54
N LEU A 146 -12.51 23.89 29.94
CA LEU A 146 -13.02 25.26 29.86
C LEU A 146 -14.42 25.35 29.23
N THR A 147 -14.67 24.58 28.18
CA THR A 147 -16.00 24.47 27.57
C THR A 147 -17.09 24.07 28.57
N ALA A 148 -16.90 22.99 29.34
CA ALA A 148 -17.87 22.56 30.34
C ALA A 148 -18.08 23.63 31.42
N LYS A 149 -16.99 24.26 31.88
CA LYS A 149 -17.05 25.35 32.89
C LYS A 149 -17.92 26.52 32.44
N ILE A 150 -17.89 26.89 31.16
CA ILE A 150 -18.69 27.98 30.58
C ILE A 150 -20.14 27.54 30.39
N ILE A 151 -20.36 26.36 29.81
CA ILE A 151 -21.71 25.86 29.47
C ILE A 151 -22.55 25.58 30.73
N ASN A 152 -21.91 25.12 31.81
CA ASN A 152 -22.59 24.81 33.07
C ASN A 152 -23.00 26.07 33.87
N LYS A 153 -22.76 27.27 33.34
CA LYS A 153 -23.16 28.52 33.99
C LYS A 153 -24.65 28.76 33.87
N LYS A 154 -25.27 29.25 34.95
CA LYS A 154 -26.70 29.60 34.99
C LYS A 154 -27.11 30.64 33.93
N TRP A 155 -26.17 31.48 33.50
CA TRP A 155 -26.39 32.50 32.48
C TRP A 155 -26.21 32.00 31.05
N PHE A 156 -25.73 30.77 30.86
CA PHE A 156 -25.55 30.18 29.54
C PHE A 156 -26.88 29.68 29.00
N PHE A 157 -27.36 30.26 27.90
CA PHE A 157 -28.64 29.87 27.31
C PHE A 157 -28.48 28.71 26.34
N SER A 158 -29.34 27.69 26.43
CA SER A 158 -29.26 26.50 25.56
C SER A 158 -29.45 26.81 24.06
N ASN A 159 -30.10 27.92 23.70
CA ASN A 159 -30.24 28.33 22.30
C ASN A 159 -28.93 28.87 21.69
N TRP A 160 -27.91 29.18 22.49
CA TRP A 160 -26.61 29.61 22.01
C TRP A 160 -25.84 28.51 21.28
N TYR A 161 -26.20 27.23 21.46
CA TYR A 161 -25.69 26.13 20.65
C TYR A 161 -26.09 26.21 19.17
N LEU A 162 -27.14 26.97 18.85
CA LEU A 162 -27.59 27.17 17.46
C LEU A 162 -26.83 28.32 16.77
N ASP A 163 -26.02 29.07 17.51
CA ASP A 163 -25.19 30.15 16.98
C ASP A 163 -23.78 29.63 16.65
N ASN A 164 -23.50 29.47 15.36
CA ASN A 164 -22.21 28.99 14.86
C ASN A 164 -21.00 29.80 15.36
N SER A 165 -21.17 31.09 15.69
CA SER A 165 -20.06 31.89 16.21
C SER A 165 -19.77 31.55 17.66
N ILE A 166 -20.80 31.37 18.48
CA ILE A 166 -20.62 30.98 19.89
C ILE A 166 -19.97 29.61 19.97
N THR A 167 -20.46 28.63 19.21
CA THR A 167 -19.85 27.29 19.18
C THR A 167 -18.39 27.33 18.70
N SER A 168 -18.09 28.18 17.71
CA SER A 168 -16.72 28.36 17.22
C SER A 168 -15.82 29.09 18.23
N MET A 169 -16.33 30.08 18.96
CA MET A 169 -15.59 30.76 20.03
C MET A 169 -15.25 29.78 21.16
N ILE A 170 -16.21 28.95 21.57
CA ILE A 170 -16.01 27.90 22.59
C ILE A 170 -14.91 26.93 22.17
N SER A 171 -14.98 26.40 20.94
CA SER A 171 -13.93 25.50 20.42
C SER A 171 -12.56 26.18 20.34
N MET A 172 -12.49 27.46 19.95
CA MET A 172 -11.23 28.21 19.94
C MET A 172 -10.67 28.39 21.35
N MET A 173 -11.52 28.67 22.34
CA MET A 173 -11.09 28.80 23.74
C MET A 173 -10.51 27.49 24.30
N ASP A 174 -11.09 26.33 23.96
CA ASP A 174 -10.51 25.03 24.32
C ASP A 174 -9.12 24.81 23.71
N ASP A 175 -8.93 25.16 22.43
CA ASP A 175 -7.61 25.05 21.78
C ASP A 175 -6.60 26.05 22.37
N ILE A 176 -7.04 27.27 22.72
CA ILE A 176 -6.21 28.24 23.45
C ILE A 176 -5.80 27.67 24.81
N GLU A 177 -6.74 27.15 25.61
CA GLU A 177 -6.42 26.52 26.90
C GLU A 177 -5.42 25.38 26.72
N SER A 178 -5.67 24.48 25.77
CA SER A 178 -4.81 23.33 25.49
C SER A 178 -3.35 23.72 25.15
N ILE A 179 -3.16 24.79 24.37
CA ILE A 179 -1.84 25.25 23.89
C ILE A 179 -1.09 26.10 24.94
N PHE A 180 -1.82 26.94 25.69
CA PHE A 180 -1.26 27.98 26.56
C PHE A 180 -1.40 27.71 28.08
N LYS A 181 -2.07 26.63 28.51
CA LYS A 181 -2.20 26.27 29.94
C LYS A 181 -0.86 26.17 30.68
N ASP A 182 0.19 25.67 30.01
CA ASP A 182 1.50 25.42 30.62
C ASP A 182 2.49 26.58 30.44
N ILE A 183 2.07 27.68 29.80
CA ILE A 183 2.91 28.86 29.56
C ILE A 183 2.58 29.93 30.60
N ASP A 184 3.58 30.39 31.32
CA ASP A 184 3.42 31.53 32.23
C ASP A 184 3.59 32.83 31.45
N VAL A 185 2.48 33.54 31.23
CA VAL A 185 2.44 34.84 30.55
C VAL A 185 1.90 35.82 31.56
N ASP A 186 2.65 36.88 31.88
CA ASP A 186 2.14 37.99 32.66
C ASP A 186 1.29 38.90 31.77
N PHE A 187 0.01 39.09 32.11
CA PHE A 187 -0.91 39.86 31.28
C PHE A 187 -0.51 41.33 31.16
N ASP A 188 0.00 41.94 32.23
CA ASP A 188 0.37 43.36 32.25
C ASP A 188 1.60 43.61 31.36
N GLU A 189 2.60 42.73 31.42
CA GLU A 189 3.74 42.73 30.50
C GLU A 189 3.30 42.47 29.05
N PHE A 190 2.40 41.51 28.84
CA PHE A 190 1.92 41.14 27.51
C PHE A 190 1.22 42.32 26.81
N ILE A 191 0.36 43.08 27.51
CA ILE A 191 -0.31 44.26 26.93
C ILE A 191 0.61 45.48 26.80
N GLN A 192 1.66 45.58 27.63
CA GLN A 192 2.66 46.66 27.56
C GLN A 192 3.70 46.43 26.46
N SER A 193 3.98 45.18 26.13
CA SER A 193 4.87 44.79 25.03
C SER A 193 4.23 45.13 23.68
N GLN A 194 4.30 46.41 23.30
CA GLN A 194 3.69 46.95 22.07
C GLN A 194 4.18 46.31 20.77
N THR A 195 5.06 45.30 20.83
CA THR A 195 5.75 44.69 19.71
C THR A 195 5.45 43.20 19.51
N LEU A 196 4.95 42.45 20.49
CA LEU A 196 4.85 40.98 20.37
C LEU A 196 3.89 40.53 19.27
N ILE A 197 2.65 41.03 19.28
CA ILE A 197 1.63 40.73 18.27
C ILE A 197 1.08 42.04 17.72
N THR A 198 1.50 42.40 16.51
CA THR A 198 1.13 43.67 15.87
C THR A 198 0.46 43.44 14.54
N PHE A 199 -0.37 44.38 14.09
CA PHE A 199 -0.92 44.41 12.74
C PHE A 199 -0.86 45.81 12.15
N ASN A 200 -0.93 45.89 10.82
CA ASN A 200 -1.03 47.17 10.12
C ASN A 200 -2.49 47.64 10.11
N PHE A 201 -2.79 48.61 10.97
CA PHE A 201 -4.09 49.28 11.05
C PHE A 201 -4.23 50.38 10.00
N LEU A 202 -5.32 50.35 9.24
CA LEU A 202 -5.68 51.35 8.23
C LEU A 202 -7.13 51.81 8.43
N ASN A 203 -7.33 53.11 8.65
CA ASN A 203 -8.64 53.73 8.51
C ASN A 203 -8.86 54.12 7.05
N ILE A 204 -9.87 53.54 6.40
CA ILE A 204 -10.16 53.74 4.98
C ILE A 204 -10.59 55.17 4.66
N GLU A 205 -11.24 55.86 5.61
CA GLU A 205 -11.63 57.26 5.44
C GLU A 205 -10.42 58.17 5.21
N GLN A 206 -9.28 57.86 5.81
CA GLN A 206 -8.03 58.60 5.64
C GLN A 206 -7.38 58.39 4.27
N LEU A 207 -7.83 57.39 3.49
CA LEU A 207 -7.27 57.03 2.19
C LEU A 207 -8.13 57.50 1.00
N GLY A 208 -9.33 58.02 1.24
CA GLY A 208 -10.26 58.46 0.18
C GLY A 208 -10.77 57.31 -0.71
N LEU A 209 -10.76 56.08 -0.20
CA LEU A 209 -11.13 54.87 -0.95
C LEU A 209 -12.56 54.45 -0.61
N THR A 210 -13.38 54.17 -1.63
CA THR A 210 -14.79 53.77 -1.49
C THR A 210 -14.98 52.25 -1.37
N ASP A 211 -16.21 51.81 -1.04
CA ASP A 211 -16.67 50.42 -0.93
C ASP A 211 -16.26 49.49 -2.11
N ASP A 212 -16.01 50.08 -3.28
CA ASP A 212 -15.50 49.41 -4.47
C ASP A 212 -14.19 48.64 -4.23
N LEU A 213 -13.33 49.11 -3.33
CA LEU A 213 -12.07 48.43 -3.02
C LEU A 213 -12.32 47.16 -2.21
N TYR A 214 -13.23 47.20 -1.24
CA TYR A 214 -13.65 46.03 -0.47
C TYR A 214 -14.28 44.96 -1.38
N ILE A 215 -15.13 45.37 -2.32
CA ILE A 215 -15.75 44.48 -3.30
C ILE A 215 -14.67 43.88 -4.22
N LYS A 216 -13.72 44.68 -4.72
CA LYS A 216 -12.65 44.19 -5.63
C LYS A 216 -11.60 43.32 -4.93
N MET A 217 -11.29 43.59 -3.66
CA MET A 217 -10.35 42.78 -2.86
C MET A 217 -10.97 41.45 -2.42
N ASN A 218 -12.24 41.42 -2.04
CA ASN A 218 -12.93 40.17 -1.70
C ASN A 218 -13.40 39.38 -2.94
N ALA A 219 -13.59 40.02 -4.10
CA ALA A 219 -13.87 39.33 -5.36
C ALA A 219 -12.71 38.43 -5.84
N ARG A 220 -11.48 38.68 -5.38
CA ARG A 220 -10.31 37.79 -5.60
C ARG A 220 -10.20 36.65 -4.58
N GLY A 221 -11.00 36.67 -3.50
CA GLY A 221 -10.83 35.88 -2.27
C GLY A 221 -11.28 34.43 -2.35
N LYS A 222 -10.72 33.63 -3.27
CA LYS A 222 -10.73 32.18 -3.06
C LYS A 222 -9.69 31.84 -1.98
N PRO A 223 -10.05 31.07 -0.94
CA PRO A 223 -9.06 30.57 0.01
C PRO A 223 -7.98 29.80 -0.75
N LEU A 224 -6.72 29.94 -0.31
CA LEU A 224 -5.62 29.15 -0.86
C LEU A 224 -5.97 27.68 -0.72
N THR A 225 -5.75 26.94 -1.79
CA THR A 225 -5.92 25.50 -1.75
C THR A 225 -4.82 24.86 -0.89
N ARG A 226 -5.00 23.61 -0.49
CA ARG A 226 -4.00 22.90 0.33
C ARG A 226 -2.65 22.81 -0.37
N PHE A 227 -2.64 22.67 -1.71
CA PHE A 227 -1.40 22.64 -2.47
C PHE A 227 -0.75 24.02 -2.55
N GLU A 228 -1.49 25.11 -2.73
CA GLU A 228 -0.91 26.46 -2.69
C GLU A 228 -0.25 26.75 -1.33
N ASN A 229 -0.89 26.34 -0.24
CA ASN A 229 -0.29 26.39 1.09
C ASN A 229 0.96 25.51 1.17
N LEU A 230 0.91 24.26 0.66
CA LEU A 230 2.06 23.36 0.62
C LEU A 230 3.24 23.98 -0.12
N LYS A 231 3.01 24.51 -1.32
CA LYS A 231 4.03 25.10 -2.17
C LYS A 231 4.73 26.27 -1.47
N ALA A 232 3.95 27.21 -0.92
CA ALA A 232 4.51 28.38 -0.25
C ALA A 232 5.34 27.98 0.99
N GLU A 233 4.82 27.07 1.80
CA GLU A 233 5.48 26.62 3.02
C GLU A 233 6.68 25.71 2.74
N LEU A 234 6.60 24.87 1.71
CA LEU A 234 7.72 24.03 1.28
C LEU A 234 8.85 24.88 0.70
N GLY A 235 8.56 25.96 -0.03
CA GLY A 235 9.56 26.94 -0.47
C GLY A 235 10.31 27.54 0.73
N LYS A 236 9.58 28.09 1.71
CA LYS A 236 10.18 28.61 2.96
C LYS A 236 10.98 27.54 3.69
N PHE A 237 10.45 26.33 3.78
CA PHE A 237 11.11 25.19 4.41
C PHE A 237 12.44 24.90 3.73
N ILE A 238 12.48 24.71 2.41
CA ILE A 238 13.70 24.48 1.64
C ILE A 238 14.71 25.60 1.89
N LYS A 239 14.29 26.86 1.75
CA LYS A 239 15.17 28.03 1.94
C LYS A 239 15.86 28.08 3.30
N SER A 240 15.16 27.63 4.34
CA SER A 240 15.67 27.61 5.72
C SER A 240 16.63 26.46 6.04
N HIS A 241 16.78 25.47 5.16
CA HIS A 241 17.63 24.30 5.37
C HIS A 241 18.98 24.38 4.65
N SER A 242 20.00 23.72 5.21
CA SER A 242 21.36 23.72 4.69
C SER A 242 21.47 23.17 3.26
N TYR A 243 20.67 22.15 2.93
CA TYR A 243 20.72 21.51 1.61
C TYR A 243 20.30 22.41 0.46
N ASN A 244 19.64 23.56 0.72
CA ASN A 244 19.30 24.51 -0.35
C ASN A 244 20.53 24.92 -1.16
N LYS A 245 21.70 25.02 -0.51
CA LYS A 245 22.96 25.40 -1.16
C LYS A 245 23.83 24.20 -1.56
N ASN A 246 23.51 23.00 -1.07
CA ASN A 246 24.30 21.79 -1.35
C ASN A 246 23.96 21.19 -2.72
N TYR A 247 22.76 21.48 -3.24
CA TYR A 247 22.31 21.07 -4.56
C TYR A 247 22.16 22.28 -5.46
N SER A 248 22.48 22.08 -6.74
CA SER A 248 22.34 23.09 -7.78
C SER A 248 21.57 22.51 -8.96
N TYR A 249 20.53 23.20 -9.39
CA TYR A 249 19.70 22.82 -10.52
C TYR A 249 19.87 23.82 -11.66
N GLY A 250 19.74 23.36 -12.91
CA GLY A 250 19.86 24.24 -14.07
C GLY A 250 18.50 24.70 -14.58
N LEU A 251 18.27 26.01 -14.54
CA LEU A 251 17.15 26.65 -15.24
C LEU A 251 17.62 27.14 -16.61
N PHE A 252 16.86 26.77 -17.64
CA PHE A 252 17.09 27.27 -19.00
C PHE A 252 16.39 28.61 -19.18
N HIS A 253 17.17 29.63 -19.54
CA HIS A 253 16.68 30.94 -19.95
C HIS A 253 17.08 31.21 -21.41
N SER A 254 16.58 32.31 -21.99
CA SER A 254 16.93 32.75 -23.35
C SER A 254 18.44 32.91 -23.60
N GLU A 255 19.22 33.13 -22.54
CA GLU A 255 20.68 33.31 -22.59
C GLU A 255 21.49 32.04 -22.23
N GLY A 256 20.82 30.91 -21.97
CA GLY A 256 21.46 29.62 -21.64
C GLY A 256 21.04 29.04 -20.29
N LYS A 257 21.77 28.00 -19.84
CA LYS A 257 21.50 27.28 -18.58
C LYS A 257 22.17 27.98 -17.40
N LYS A 258 21.38 28.48 -16.45
CA LYS A 258 21.86 29.08 -15.19
C LYS A 258 21.66 28.11 -14.04
N LEU A 259 22.71 27.90 -13.24
CA LEU A 259 22.61 27.13 -12.00
C LEU A 259 22.00 27.98 -10.90
N VAL A 260 21.01 27.42 -10.20
CA VAL A 260 20.29 28.05 -9.09
C VAL A 260 20.18 27.07 -7.92
N ASP A 261 19.91 27.61 -6.74
CA ASP A 261 19.63 26.83 -5.52
C ASP A 261 18.27 26.09 -5.61
N VAL A 262 18.04 25.17 -4.67
CA VAL A 262 16.88 24.27 -4.67
C VAL A 262 15.55 25.03 -4.57
N GLU A 263 15.47 26.04 -3.70
CA GLU A 263 14.25 26.83 -3.51
C GLU A 263 13.90 27.62 -4.76
N THR A 264 14.86 28.35 -5.32
CA THR A 264 14.68 29.09 -6.56
C THR A 264 14.21 28.17 -7.69
N TYR A 265 14.81 26.97 -7.80
CA TYR A 265 14.41 25.97 -8.80
C TYR A 265 12.99 25.49 -8.58
N PHE A 266 12.67 25.05 -7.35
CA PHE A 266 11.38 24.50 -6.97
C PHE A 266 10.25 25.49 -7.23
N ILE A 267 10.35 26.73 -6.72
CA ILE A 267 9.31 27.76 -6.87
C ILE A 267 9.08 28.11 -8.35
N THR A 268 10.15 28.16 -9.15
CA THR A 268 10.01 28.47 -10.57
C THR A 268 9.32 27.34 -11.33
N LYS A 269 9.74 26.09 -11.10
CA LYS A 269 9.24 24.92 -11.85
C LYS A 269 7.83 24.51 -11.45
N ILE A 270 7.49 24.62 -10.16
CA ILE A 270 6.17 24.27 -9.65
C ILE A 270 5.07 25.16 -10.22
N ASP A 271 5.39 26.42 -10.57
CA ASP A 271 4.47 27.39 -11.18
C ASP A 271 4.45 27.41 -12.70
N THR A 272 5.31 26.61 -13.32
CA THR A 272 5.45 26.57 -14.78
C THR A 272 5.27 25.15 -15.27
N ILE A 273 6.37 24.49 -15.63
CA ILE A 273 6.40 23.21 -16.33
C ILE A 273 5.66 22.11 -15.55
N TRP A 274 5.83 22.05 -14.23
CA TRP A 274 5.16 21.03 -13.44
C TRP A 274 3.65 21.31 -13.34
N ALA A 275 3.23 22.54 -13.08
CA ALA A 275 1.81 22.90 -13.07
C ALA A 275 1.13 22.59 -14.41
N ASP A 276 1.76 22.95 -15.53
CA ASP A 276 1.24 22.68 -16.88
C ASP A 276 1.00 21.17 -17.09
N TYR A 277 1.95 20.32 -16.69
CA TYR A 277 1.83 18.87 -16.83
C TYR A 277 0.68 18.26 -16.01
N PHE A 278 0.43 18.77 -14.80
CA PHE A 278 -0.66 18.29 -13.95
C PHE A 278 -2.01 18.93 -14.29
N TRP A 279 -2.03 20.09 -14.93
CA TRP A 279 -3.23 20.78 -15.38
C TRP A 279 -4.04 19.94 -16.37
N ASP A 280 -3.37 19.24 -17.28
CA ASP A 280 -4.00 18.30 -18.21
C ASP A 280 -4.67 17.12 -17.51
N LYS A 281 -4.26 16.84 -16.28
CA LYS A 281 -4.79 15.74 -15.47
C LYS A 281 -5.82 16.21 -14.46
N ARG A 282 -6.10 17.51 -14.33
CA ARG A 282 -6.98 18.10 -13.29
C ARG A 282 -8.35 17.43 -13.21
N ASP A 283 -8.98 17.51 -12.04
CA ASP A 283 -10.39 17.16 -11.91
C ASP A 283 -11.22 18.16 -12.73
N LEU A 284 -12.00 17.69 -13.69
CA LEU A 284 -12.76 18.55 -14.61
C LEU A 284 -13.94 19.27 -13.93
N LYS A 285 -14.40 18.78 -12.77
CA LYS A 285 -15.48 19.41 -12.00
C LYS A 285 -14.95 20.55 -11.13
N THR A 286 -13.83 20.32 -10.44
CA THR A 286 -13.25 21.32 -9.52
C THR A 286 -12.20 22.22 -10.20
N ASN A 287 -11.66 21.80 -11.35
CA ASN A 287 -10.48 22.36 -12.01
C ASN A 287 -9.23 22.40 -11.12
N LEU A 288 -9.10 21.45 -10.19
CA LEU A 288 -7.94 21.32 -9.29
C LEU A 288 -7.08 20.10 -9.65
N PHE A 289 -5.77 20.19 -9.43
CA PHE A 289 -4.83 19.07 -9.58
C PHE A 289 -4.00 18.80 -8.31
N ASP A 290 -4.21 19.59 -7.28
CA ASP A 290 -3.57 19.61 -5.97
C ASP A 290 -3.35 18.23 -5.35
N ASP A 291 -4.41 17.43 -5.31
CA ASP A 291 -4.40 16.10 -4.70
C ASP A 291 -3.34 15.19 -5.34
N LYS A 292 -3.04 15.39 -6.62
CA LYS A 292 -2.06 14.60 -7.37
C LYS A 292 -0.63 14.89 -6.91
N LEU A 293 -0.29 16.16 -6.73
CA LEU A 293 1.04 16.57 -6.25
C LEU A 293 1.24 16.16 -4.80
N LEU A 294 0.21 16.34 -3.96
CA LEU A 294 0.19 15.84 -2.59
C LEU A 294 0.35 14.32 -2.52
N ASN A 295 -0.28 13.59 -3.43
CA ASN A 295 -0.10 12.15 -3.58
C ASN A 295 1.36 11.78 -3.87
N VAL A 296 1.96 12.40 -4.89
CA VAL A 296 3.32 12.08 -5.33
C VAL A 296 4.33 12.31 -4.20
N ILE A 297 4.32 13.49 -3.57
CA ILE A 297 5.26 13.78 -2.47
C ILE A 297 5.06 12.82 -1.30
N SER A 298 3.81 12.47 -0.97
CA SER A 298 3.52 11.54 0.11
C SER A 298 3.95 10.11 -0.21
N PHE A 299 3.80 9.66 -1.47
CA PHE A 299 4.27 8.35 -1.91
C PHE A 299 5.78 8.23 -1.73
N ILE A 300 6.52 9.22 -2.21
CA ILE A 300 7.98 9.29 -2.11
C ILE A 300 8.38 9.33 -0.64
N ALA A 301 7.76 10.18 0.17
CA ALA A 301 8.08 10.33 1.57
C ALA A 301 7.90 9.04 2.37
N LEU A 302 6.78 8.32 2.13
CA LEU A 302 6.52 7.04 2.79
C LEU A 302 7.51 5.94 2.41
N ASN A 303 7.90 5.86 1.14
CA ASN A 303 8.88 4.86 0.71
C ASN A 303 10.29 5.19 1.22
N ASN A 304 10.66 6.49 1.28
CA ASN A 304 11.91 6.92 1.89
C ASN A 304 11.93 6.63 3.39
N LEU A 305 10.82 6.86 4.09
CA LEU A 305 10.68 6.48 5.50
C LEU A 305 10.82 4.97 5.70
N ALA A 306 10.24 4.16 4.80
CA ALA A 306 10.36 2.70 4.85
C ALA A 306 11.82 2.24 4.78
N ALA A 307 12.64 2.89 3.95
CA ALA A 307 14.07 2.61 3.85
C ALA A 307 14.86 3.00 5.11
N VAL A 308 14.36 3.93 5.93
CA VAL A 308 15.01 4.37 7.18
C VAL A 308 14.66 3.45 8.36
N GLY A 309 13.40 3.01 8.49
CA GLY A 309 13.05 2.15 9.62
C GLY A 309 11.60 1.68 9.68
N ARG A 310 11.43 0.36 9.89
CA ARG A 310 10.14 -0.34 9.94
C ARG A 310 9.15 0.21 10.97
N LYS A 311 9.59 0.43 12.21
CA LYS A 311 8.68 0.86 13.30
C LYS A 311 7.98 2.18 12.99
N ASN A 312 8.75 3.16 12.50
CA ASN A 312 8.20 4.47 12.14
C ASN A 312 7.32 4.37 10.90
N PHE A 313 7.74 3.60 9.89
CA PHE A 313 6.94 3.35 8.70
C PHE A 313 5.61 2.69 9.02
N ASP A 314 5.57 1.62 9.81
CA ASP A 314 4.34 0.91 10.17
C ASP A 314 3.37 1.84 10.92
N LYS A 315 3.87 2.59 11.91
CA LYS A 315 3.06 3.55 12.67
C LYS A 315 2.44 4.62 11.77
N ILE A 316 3.28 5.26 10.93
CA ILE A 316 2.83 6.34 10.06
C ILE A 316 1.88 5.77 8.99
N ARG A 317 2.19 4.63 8.38
CA ARG A 317 1.28 3.93 7.46
C ARG A 317 -0.11 3.73 8.07
N ASP A 318 -0.17 3.28 9.32
CA ASP A 318 -1.44 3.04 10.01
C ASP A 318 -2.19 4.34 10.31
N ASP A 319 -1.47 5.44 10.58
CA ASP A 319 -2.07 6.78 10.70
C ASP A 319 -2.67 7.26 9.38
N PHE A 320 -2.00 7.01 8.24
CA PHE A 320 -2.50 7.35 6.90
C PHE A 320 -3.70 6.51 6.46
N GLN A 321 -3.92 5.32 7.04
CA GLN A 321 -5.07 4.47 6.72
C GLN A 321 -6.35 4.88 7.46
N LYS A 322 -6.26 5.77 8.45
CA LYS A 322 -7.46 6.30 9.14
C LYS A 322 -8.24 7.18 8.17
N GLU A 323 -9.56 7.00 8.09
CA GLU A 323 -10.45 7.69 7.12
C GLU A 323 -10.42 9.23 7.19
N VAL A 324 -9.74 9.81 8.19
CA VAL A 324 -9.66 11.25 8.45
C VAL A 324 -8.33 11.87 8.01
N PHE A 325 -7.32 11.08 7.60
CA PHE A 325 -6.02 11.65 7.23
C PHE A 325 -6.05 12.31 5.85
N GLN A 326 -5.59 13.56 5.78
CA GLN A 326 -5.67 14.42 4.60
C GLN A 326 -4.33 15.15 4.41
N PRO A 327 -3.42 14.67 3.55
CA PRO A 327 -2.06 15.18 3.46
C PRO A 327 -1.99 16.69 3.28
N SER A 328 -1.20 17.34 4.13
CA SER A 328 -0.89 18.77 4.08
C SER A 328 0.59 18.98 4.41
N PHE A 329 1.12 20.18 4.17
CA PHE A 329 2.49 20.52 4.60
C PHE A 329 2.71 20.26 6.09
N TYR A 330 1.80 20.73 6.95
CA TYR A 330 1.95 20.63 8.39
C TYR A 330 1.89 19.19 8.88
N GLN A 331 1.02 18.36 8.29
CA GLN A 331 0.96 16.95 8.61
C GLN A 331 2.25 16.22 8.19
N LEU A 332 2.73 16.46 6.96
CA LEU A 332 3.97 15.86 6.48
C LEU A 332 5.17 16.30 7.33
N LYS A 333 5.24 17.58 7.73
CA LYS A 333 6.26 18.12 8.62
C LYS A 333 6.18 17.48 10.02
N LYS A 334 4.99 17.43 10.61
CA LYS A 334 4.73 16.84 11.95
C LYS A 334 5.12 15.37 12.02
N LEU A 335 4.88 14.62 10.93
CA LEU A 335 5.24 13.21 10.82
C LEU A 335 6.71 12.98 10.43
N GLY A 336 7.50 14.04 10.24
CA GLY A 336 8.92 13.93 9.87
C GLY A 336 9.15 13.41 8.45
N LEU A 337 8.17 13.57 7.56
CA LEU A 337 8.20 13.04 6.19
C LEU A 337 8.93 13.94 5.19
N LEU A 338 9.06 15.24 5.50
CA LEU A 338 9.75 16.24 4.68
C LEU A 338 11.26 16.25 4.97
N THR A 339 11.94 15.15 4.66
CA THR A 339 13.41 15.07 4.75
C THR A 339 14.08 15.65 3.50
N GLU A 340 15.37 15.98 3.60
CA GLU A 340 16.20 16.35 2.45
C GLU A 340 16.04 15.35 1.30
N GLN A 341 16.17 14.06 1.61
CA GLN A 341 16.03 13.00 0.61
C GLN A 341 14.66 12.99 -0.06
N THR A 342 13.57 13.14 0.71
CA THR A 342 12.21 13.23 0.16
C THR A 342 12.05 14.40 -0.80
N ILE A 343 12.57 15.57 -0.44
CA ILE A 343 12.41 16.79 -1.24
C ILE A 343 13.19 16.70 -2.54
N ILE A 344 14.45 16.23 -2.48
CA ILE A 344 15.28 16.02 -3.67
C ILE A 344 14.69 14.90 -4.55
N ASP A 345 14.13 13.83 -3.96
CA ASP A 345 13.41 12.80 -4.71
C ASP A 345 12.16 13.30 -5.39
N PHE A 346 11.41 14.17 -4.73
CA PHE A 346 10.24 14.80 -5.29
C PHE A 346 10.58 15.68 -6.48
N ILE A 347 11.54 16.61 -6.33
CA ILE A 347 11.97 17.53 -7.40
C ILE A 347 12.48 16.75 -8.62
N ASP A 348 13.41 15.83 -8.41
CA ASP A 348 14.01 15.07 -9.52
C ASP A 348 12.97 14.19 -10.22
N PHE A 349 12.02 13.60 -9.47
CA PHE A 349 10.96 12.81 -10.06
C PHE A 349 10.00 13.67 -10.90
N LEU A 350 9.66 14.88 -10.45
CA LEU A 350 8.85 15.80 -11.23
C LEU A 350 9.55 16.21 -12.54
N ASP A 351 10.86 16.45 -12.50
CA ASP A 351 11.65 16.72 -13.72
C ASP A 351 11.67 15.53 -14.69
N ILE A 352 11.79 14.30 -14.17
CA ILE A 352 11.70 13.07 -14.97
C ILE A 352 10.32 12.96 -15.63
N LEU A 353 9.24 13.24 -14.89
CA LEU A 353 7.87 13.13 -15.40
C LEU A 353 7.56 14.08 -16.56
N VAL A 354 8.17 15.26 -16.55
CA VAL A 354 7.98 16.31 -17.57
C VAL A 354 9.11 16.34 -18.60
N SER A 355 10.02 15.37 -18.56
CA SER A 355 11.16 15.36 -19.47
C SER A 355 10.72 15.22 -20.92
N GLU A 356 11.21 16.11 -21.76
CA GLU A 356 11.02 16.05 -23.22
C GLU A 356 12.12 15.23 -23.93
N ASP A 357 12.98 14.56 -23.18
CA ASP A 357 13.90 13.60 -23.77
C ASP A 357 13.09 12.48 -24.48
N PRO A 358 13.23 12.30 -25.81
CA PRO A 358 12.43 11.34 -26.56
C PRO A 358 12.55 9.90 -26.07
N VAL A 359 13.73 9.53 -25.58
CA VAL A 359 14.03 8.19 -25.09
C VAL A 359 13.35 7.96 -23.74
N LEU A 360 13.50 8.89 -22.80
CA LEU A 360 12.83 8.82 -21.50
C LEU A 360 11.31 8.91 -21.63
N LYS A 361 10.82 9.77 -22.53
CA LYS A 361 9.39 9.91 -22.84
C LYS A 361 8.82 8.61 -23.41
N SER A 362 9.47 8.04 -24.43
CA SER A 362 9.09 6.73 -24.98
C SER A 362 9.16 5.62 -23.92
N TYR A 363 10.15 5.65 -23.03
CA TYR A 363 10.26 4.70 -21.92
C TYR A 363 9.09 4.83 -20.94
N LEU A 364 8.80 6.03 -20.44
CA LEU A 364 7.70 6.28 -19.49
C LEU A 364 6.30 6.05 -20.10
N GLU A 365 6.17 6.09 -21.42
CA GLU A 365 4.92 5.73 -22.13
C GLU A 365 4.77 4.22 -22.33
N LYS A 366 5.88 3.49 -22.45
CA LYS A 366 5.89 2.04 -22.71
C LYS A 366 6.18 1.17 -21.48
N ALA A 367 6.60 1.78 -20.37
CA ALA A 367 6.98 1.08 -19.15
C ALA A 367 5.85 0.12 -18.74
N HIS A 368 6.11 -1.18 -18.78
CA HIS A 368 5.08 -2.20 -18.79
C HIS A 368 4.37 -2.35 -17.43
N PHE A 369 5.02 -1.88 -16.36
CA PHE A 369 4.57 -2.08 -14.98
C PHE A 369 4.50 -0.79 -14.16
N PHE A 370 4.89 0.35 -14.75
CA PHE A 370 4.77 1.67 -14.16
C PHE A 370 3.62 2.41 -14.86
N ASP A 371 2.43 2.30 -14.27
CA ASP A 371 1.31 3.12 -14.70
C ASP A 371 1.41 4.50 -14.02
N LYS A 372 2.01 5.46 -14.74
CA LYS A 372 2.15 6.85 -14.30
C LYS A 372 0.79 7.47 -13.96
N ASP A 373 -0.24 7.11 -14.72
CA ASP A 373 -1.59 7.62 -14.52
C ASP A 373 -2.21 7.03 -13.26
N LYS A 374 -2.00 5.73 -12.99
CA LYS A 374 -2.37 5.09 -11.73
C LYS A 374 -1.66 5.75 -10.55
N LEU A 375 -0.36 6.02 -10.60
CA LEU A 375 0.35 6.71 -9.51
C LEU A 375 -0.22 8.10 -9.21
N ILE A 376 -0.48 8.86 -10.28
CA ILE A 376 -0.94 10.25 -10.19
C ILE A 376 -2.40 10.33 -9.72
N LYS A 377 -3.26 9.39 -10.18
CA LYS A 377 -4.72 9.41 -9.94
C LYS A 377 -5.16 8.58 -8.74
N THR A 378 -4.49 7.45 -8.46
CA THR A 378 -4.85 6.55 -7.37
C THR A 378 -4.37 7.15 -6.07
N SER A 379 -5.26 7.36 -5.11
CA SER A 379 -4.84 7.75 -3.77
C SER A 379 -3.78 6.77 -3.28
N VAL A 380 -2.63 7.29 -2.85
CA VAL A 380 -1.55 6.50 -2.23
C VAL A 380 -2.04 5.69 -1.02
N PHE A 381 -3.25 6.01 -0.56
CA PHE A 381 -3.87 5.63 0.69
C PHE A 381 -5.18 4.85 0.50
N GLU A 382 -5.44 4.28 -0.68
CA GLU A 382 -6.57 3.35 -0.82
C GLU A 382 -6.49 2.24 0.25
N LYS A 383 -7.66 1.77 0.71
CA LYS A 383 -7.87 0.82 1.83
C LYS A 383 -7.07 -0.50 1.74
N ASN A 384 -6.30 -0.71 0.68
CA ASN A 384 -5.54 -1.90 0.36
C ASN A 384 -4.02 -1.66 0.23
N PHE A 385 -3.41 -0.83 1.09
CA PHE A 385 -1.96 -0.54 1.06
C PHE A 385 -1.06 -1.80 0.93
N ARG A 386 -1.45 -2.94 1.54
CA ARG A 386 -0.74 -4.23 1.42
C ARG A 386 -0.71 -4.78 -0.02
N GLN A 387 -1.73 -4.50 -0.81
CA GLN A 387 -1.79 -4.94 -2.21
C GLN A 387 -0.84 -4.12 -3.11
N VAL A 388 -0.27 -3.02 -2.61
CA VAL A 388 0.54 -2.07 -3.39
C VAL A 388 2.06 -2.20 -3.12
N TYR A 389 2.51 -3.17 -2.31
CA TYR A 389 3.95 -3.28 -1.99
C TYR A 389 4.82 -3.52 -3.22
N ILE A 390 4.33 -4.33 -4.17
CA ILE A 390 5.03 -4.60 -5.42
C ILE A 390 5.12 -3.32 -6.26
N GLU A 391 4.01 -2.59 -6.45
CA GLU A 391 4.05 -1.33 -7.19
C GLU A 391 4.92 -0.27 -6.49
N ARG A 392 4.89 -0.19 -5.15
CA ARG A 392 5.77 0.69 -4.36
C ARG A 392 7.23 0.39 -4.56
N LEU A 393 7.60 -0.89 -4.52
CA LEU A 393 8.97 -1.32 -4.71
C LEU A 393 9.45 -1.05 -6.14
N ARG A 394 8.60 -1.36 -7.13
CA ARG A 394 8.88 -1.08 -8.55
C ARG A 394 9.07 0.41 -8.81
N PHE A 395 8.17 1.24 -8.27
CA PHE A 395 8.27 2.68 -8.33
C PHE A 395 9.56 3.19 -7.69
N TYR A 396 9.81 2.79 -6.43
CA TYR A 396 10.98 3.21 -5.68
C TYR A 396 12.28 2.86 -6.42
N GLY A 397 12.38 1.62 -6.90
CA GLY A 397 13.51 1.15 -7.67
C GLY A 397 13.72 1.95 -8.95
N LEU A 398 12.65 2.16 -9.73
CA LEU A 398 12.71 2.90 -11.00
C LEU A 398 13.14 4.35 -10.81
N VAL A 399 12.55 5.08 -9.86
CA VAL A 399 12.90 6.48 -9.59
C VAL A 399 14.35 6.62 -9.10
N ARG A 400 14.78 5.74 -8.19
CA ARG A 400 16.16 5.72 -7.69
C ARG A 400 17.15 5.41 -8.79
N PHE A 401 16.86 4.40 -9.61
CA PHE A 401 17.76 3.98 -10.67
C PHE A 401 17.85 5.01 -11.80
N LEU A 402 16.73 5.61 -12.20
CA LEU A 402 16.70 6.72 -13.17
C LEU A 402 17.65 7.86 -12.80
N LYS A 403 17.67 8.27 -11.52
CA LYS A 403 18.58 9.31 -11.02
C LYS A 403 20.06 8.93 -11.18
N LEU A 404 20.38 7.64 -11.04
CA LEU A 404 21.75 7.14 -11.18
C LEU A 404 22.18 7.12 -12.64
N VAL A 405 21.29 6.75 -13.56
CA VAL A 405 21.63 6.56 -14.97
C VAL A 405 21.40 7.80 -15.83
N ALA A 406 20.57 8.76 -15.43
CA ALA A 406 20.25 9.96 -16.22
C ALA A 406 21.47 10.85 -16.60
N LYS A 407 22.65 10.55 -16.05
CA LYS A 407 23.93 11.20 -16.37
C LYS A 407 24.80 10.42 -17.38
N ASN A 408 24.37 9.24 -17.82
CA ASN A 408 25.11 8.35 -18.70
C ASN A 408 24.55 8.40 -20.13
N ASP A 409 25.41 8.31 -21.14
CA ASP A 409 24.98 8.34 -22.55
C ASP A 409 24.15 7.10 -22.98
N SER A 410 24.34 5.96 -22.31
CA SER A 410 23.66 4.69 -22.61
C SER A 410 22.54 4.32 -21.62
N TYR A 411 21.92 5.33 -21.01
CA TYR A 411 20.98 5.10 -19.91
C TYR A 411 19.74 4.29 -20.30
N HIS A 412 19.32 4.30 -21.58
CA HIS A 412 18.15 3.53 -22.03
C HIS A 412 18.31 2.02 -21.88
N ASP A 413 19.42 1.47 -22.35
CA ASP A 413 19.71 0.04 -22.29
C ASP A 413 19.75 -0.44 -20.83
N GLU A 414 20.38 0.35 -19.96
CA GLU A 414 20.43 0.09 -18.53
C GLU A 414 19.05 0.12 -17.86
N LEU A 415 18.15 1.03 -18.27
CA LEU A 415 16.78 1.05 -17.80
C LEU A 415 16.00 -0.19 -18.21
N VAL A 416 16.15 -0.64 -19.46
CA VAL A 416 15.49 -1.85 -19.97
C VAL A 416 15.97 -3.10 -19.21
N LYS A 417 17.29 -3.22 -18.99
CA LYS A 417 17.89 -4.30 -18.18
C LYS A 417 17.35 -4.28 -16.75
N PHE A 418 17.34 -3.11 -16.11
CA PHE A 418 16.87 -2.97 -14.74
C PHE A 418 15.37 -3.26 -14.61
N GLU A 419 14.53 -2.80 -15.54
CA GLU A 419 13.11 -3.08 -15.55
C GLU A 419 12.82 -4.59 -15.65
N ARG A 420 13.50 -5.29 -16.59
CA ARG A 420 13.39 -6.75 -16.70
C ARG A 420 13.80 -7.43 -15.40
N LEU A 421 14.96 -7.05 -14.86
CA LEU A 421 15.48 -7.61 -13.61
C LEU A 421 14.50 -7.40 -12.45
N LEU A 422 14.03 -6.17 -12.23
CA LEU A 422 13.12 -5.84 -11.14
C LEU A 422 11.75 -6.52 -11.31
N ASN A 423 11.25 -6.62 -12.54
CA ASN A 423 10.03 -7.38 -12.81
C ASN A 423 10.17 -8.85 -12.42
N ASN A 424 11.28 -9.48 -12.82
CA ASN A 424 11.54 -10.88 -12.51
C ASN A 424 11.74 -11.10 -11.00
N LEU A 425 12.48 -10.23 -10.31
CA LEU A 425 12.67 -10.31 -8.86
C LEU A 425 11.36 -10.17 -8.07
N THR A 426 10.38 -9.46 -8.62
CA THR A 426 9.08 -9.21 -7.96
C THR A 426 7.97 -10.16 -8.39
N ILE A 427 8.26 -11.14 -9.25
CA ILE A 427 7.24 -12.05 -9.81
C ILE A 427 6.81 -13.15 -8.84
N ALA A 428 7.63 -13.44 -7.83
CA ALA A 428 7.38 -14.51 -6.87
C ALA A 428 6.06 -14.26 -6.13
N PRO A 429 5.02 -15.09 -6.38
CA PRO A 429 3.72 -14.85 -5.79
C PRO A 429 3.80 -15.06 -4.27
N PHE A 430 3.14 -14.17 -3.54
CA PHE A 430 3.05 -14.16 -2.07
C PHE A 430 4.39 -13.97 -1.35
N TYR A 431 5.40 -13.36 -1.99
CA TYR A 431 6.61 -12.94 -1.28
C TYR A 431 6.33 -11.71 -0.40
N PHE A 432 5.65 -10.71 -0.94
CA PHE A 432 5.40 -9.43 -0.26
C PHE A 432 4.13 -9.47 0.60
N ASN A 433 4.16 -10.20 1.71
CA ASN A 433 2.99 -10.36 2.57
C ASN A 433 2.89 -9.29 3.67
N ASP A 434 4.02 -8.73 4.08
CA ASP A 434 4.09 -7.72 5.13
C ASP A 434 5.08 -6.58 4.81
N SER A 435 5.19 -5.63 5.75
CA SER A 435 6.11 -4.51 5.63
C SER A 435 7.58 -4.90 5.79
N ASP A 436 7.88 -6.04 6.41
CA ASP A 436 9.24 -6.52 6.60
C ASP A 436 9.84 -6.97 5.27
N ASP A 437 9.08 -7.78 4.52
CA ASP A 437 9.48 -8.24 3.19
C ASP A 437 9.73 -7.03 2.28
N PHE A 438 8.80 -6.08 2.24
CA PHE A 438 8.93 -4.85 1.48
C PHE A 438 10.19 -4.03 1.84
N ILE A 439 10.43 -3.80 3.13
CA ILE A 439 11.59 -3.00 3.58
C ILE A 439 12.91 -3.71 3.28
N LYS A 440 12.97 -5.03 3.48
CA LYS A 440 14.15 -5.82 3.09
C LYS A 440 14.45 -5.67 1.60
N SER A 441 13.43 -5.68 0.75
CA SER A 441 13.62 -5.49 -0.70
C SER A 441 14.12 -4.10 -1.05
N LEU A 442 13.59 -3.05 -0.39
CA LEU A 442 14.09 -1.67 -0.57
C LEU A 442 15.58 -1.59 -0.24
N ASN A 443 16.00 -2.22 0.87
CA ASN A 443 17.40 -2.29 1.25
C ASN A 443 18.24 -3.10 0.25
N GLY A 444 17.71 -4.21 -0.26
CA GLY A 444 18.34 -4.97 -1.34
C GLY A 444 18.59 -4.13 -2.60
N LEU A 445 17.62 -3.30 -3.00
CA LEU A 445 17.80 -2.36 -4.12
C LEU A 445 18.82 -1.27 -3.80
N ASN A 446 18.81 -0.70 -2.60
CA ASN A 446 19.81 0.30 -2.21
C ASN A 446 21.24 -0.26 -2.23
N ILE A 447 21.44 -1.52 -1.82
CA ILE A 447 22.72 -2.23 -1.94
C ILE A 447 23.12 -2.37 -3.42
N LEU A 448 22.19 -2.84 -4.26
CA LEU A 448 22.41 -2.97 -5.70
C LEU A 448 22.84 -1.64 -6.34
N PHE A 449 22.14 -0.56 -6.00
CA PHE A 449 22.43 0.78 -6.49
C PHE A 449 23.77 1.32 -6.01
N GLY A 450 24.17 1.03 -4.77
CA GLY A 450 25.50 1.38 -4.26
C GLY A 450 26.64 0.68 -4.99
N ASN A 451 26.39 -0.49 -5.57
CA ASN A 451 27.35 -1.27 -6.34
C ASN A 451 27.32 -0.97 -7.85
N TYR A 452 26.39 -0.13 -8.30
CA TYR A 452 26.25 0.20 -9.72
C TYR A 452 27.44 1.04 -10.23
N LYS A 453 28.10 0.55 -11.28
CA LYS A 453 29.25 1.20 -11.94
C LYS A 453 29.08 1.26 -13.46
N GLY A 454 27.87 1.57 -13.93
CA GLY A 454 27.56 1.70 -15.36
C GLY A 454 26.96 0.46 -16.02
N ASP A 455 26.83 -0.65 -15.29
CA ASP A 455 26.29 -1.91 -15.78
C ASP A 455 25.51 -2.61 -14.66
N ILE A 456 24.17 -2.61 -14.75
CA ILE A 456 23.27 -3.12 -13.70
C ILE A 456 23.30 -4.63 -13.60
N HIS A 457 23.54 -5.33 -14.70
CA HIS A 457 23.70 -6.79 -14.73
C HIS A 457 24.93 -7.20 -13.94
N LYS A 458 26.08 -6.59 -14.22
CA LYS A 458 27.32 -6.85 -13.46
C LYS A 458 27.19 -6.46 -12.00
N ALA A 459 26.57 -5.31 -11.72
CA ALA A 459 26.30 -4.89 -10.35
C ALA A 459 25.45 -5.92 -9.59
N PHE A 460 24.41 -6.45 -10.22
CA PHE A 460 23.53 -7.46 -9.61
C PHE A 460 24.23 -8.79 -9.37
N VAL A 461 24.96 -9.31 -10.36
CA VAL A 461 25.70 -10.58 -10.23
C VAL A 461 26.73 -10.51 -9.11
N ALA A 462 27.45 -9.39 -9.00
CA ALA A 462 28.45 -9.16 -7.96
C ALA A 462 27.87 -8.83 -6.58
N SER A 463 26.58 -8.51 -6.48
CA SER A 463 25.94 -8.12 -5.23
C SER A 463 25.34 -9.31 -4.48
N GLU A 464 25.48 -9.31 -3.16
CA GLU A 464 24.72 -10.16 -2.26
C GLU A 464 23.47 -9.41 -1.77
N ILE A 465 22.49 -9.31 -2.66
CA ILE A 465 21.23 -8.66 -2.33
C ILE A 465 20.34 -9.57 -1.48
N THR A 466 19.53 -8.97 -0.64
CA THR A 466 18.52 -9.66 0.18
C THR A 466 17.15 -9.03 -0.04
N GLY A 467 16.12 -9.60 0.57
CA GLY A 467 14.75 -9.08 0.44
C GLY A 467 14.04 -9.45 -0.85
N PHE A 468 14.52 -10.44 -1.59
CA PHE A 468 13.74 -11.10 -2.64
C PHE A 468 13.79 -12.62 -2.44
N ASP A 469 12.97 -13.36 -3.19
CA ASP A 469 13.02 -14.82 -3.16
C ASP A 469 14.41 -15.31 -3.57
N SER A 470 15.05 -16.13 -2.74
CA SER A 470 16.44 -16.55 -2.95
C SER A 470 16.63 -17.39 -4.22
N ASN A 471 15.61 -18.18 -4.58
CA ASN A 471 15.64 -18.95 -5.81
C ASN A 471 15.50 -18.03 -7.02
N GLN A 472 14.64 -17.01 -6.94
CA GLN A 472 14.52 -15.99 -7.99
C GLN A 472 15.81 -15.18 -8.15
N ILE A 473 16.48 -14.80 -7.04
CA ILE A 473 17.79 -14.13 -7.11
C ILE A 473 18.81 -15.01 -7.85
N THR A 474 18.90 -16.29 -7.47
CA THR A 474 19.83 -17.25 -8.08
C THR A 474 19.54 -17.45 -9.57
N GLU A 475 18.25 -17.59 -9.91
CA GLU A 475 17.79 -17.72 -11.29
C GLU A 475 18.17 -16.50 -12.12
N GLU A 476 17.94 -15.28 -11.62
CA GLU A 476 18.32 -14.06 -12.35
C GLU A 476 19.83 -13.90 -12.49
N LYS A 477 20.63 -14.31 -11.50
CA LYS A 477 22.11 -14.33 -11.64
C LYS A 477 22.53 -15.24 -12.79
N ILE A 478 21.98 -16.46 -12.86
CA ILE A 478 22.29 -17.43 -13.93
C ILE A 478 21.84 -16.88 -15.29
N LYS A 479 20.62 -16.35 -15.39
CA LYS A 479 20.10 -15.78 -16.63
C LYS A 479 20.94 -14.63 -17.15
N ILE A 480 21.33 -13.70 -16.28
CA ILE A 480 22.20 -12.59 -16.64
C ILE A 480 23.52 -13.11 -17.19
N LEU A 481 24.15 -14.05 -16.48
CA LEU A 481 25.41 -14.67 -16.94
C LEU A 481 25.28 -15.36 -18.30
N LEU A 482 24.13 -15.99 -18.59
CA LEU A 482 23.85 -16.57 -19.91
C LEU A 482 23.63 -15.48 -20.97
N ILE A 483 22.80 -14.49 -20.69
CA ILE A 483 22.47 -13.37 -21.61
C ILE A 483 23.72 -12.59 -22.01
N ASP A 484 24.65 -12.40 -21.07
CA ASP A 484 25.88 -11.65 -21.28
C ASP A 484 26.97 -12.51 -21.96
N LYS A 485 26.77 -13.83 -22.09
CA LYS A 485 27.74 -14.76 -22.68
C LYS A 485 27.83 -14.61 -24.19
N ASP A 486 26.69 -14.62 -24.89
CA ASP A 486 26.58 -14.32 -26.33
C ASP A 486 25.11 -14.05 -26.74
N GLU A 487 24.93 -13.50 -27.95
CA GLU A 487 23.59 -13.14 -28.48
C GLU A 487 22.64 -14.33 -28.56
N SER A 488 23.16 -15.52 -28.83
CA SER A 488 22.36 -16.70 -29.05
C SER A 488 21.79 -17.27 -27.74
N TRP A 489 22.49 -17.08 -26.62
CA TRP A 489 21.93 -17.31 -25.28
C TRP A 489 20.87 -16.28 -24.92
N ARG A 490 21.08 -14.99 -25.25
CA ARG A 490 20.09 -13.94 -25.03
C ARG A 490 18.78 -14.25 -25.73
N GLU A 491 18.81 -14.58 -27.01
CA GLU A 491 17.64 -14.96 -27.79
C GLU A 491 16.90 -16.16 -27.18
N LEU A 492 17.65 -17.18 -26.75
CA LEU A 492 17.10 -18.39 -26.15
C LEU A 492 16.42 -18.11 -24.81
N VAL A 493 17.08 -17.40 -23.90
CA VAL A 493 16.51 -17.03 -22.59
C VAL A 493 15.24 -16.21 -22.78
N TYR A 494 15.28 -15.17 -23.62
CA TYR A 494 14.12 -14.32 -23.87
C TYR A 494 12.96 -15.07 -24.53
N LYS A 495 13.25 -16.06 -25.40
CA LYS A 495 12.22 -16.93 -25.98
C LYS A 495 11.54 -17.78 -24.92
N ILE A 496 12.31 -18.41 -24.03
CA ILE A 496 11.76 -19.30 -22.99
C ILE A 496 10.95 -18.48 -21.98
N GLU A 497 11.45 -17.32 -21.55
CA GLU A 497 10.79 -16.48 -20.54
C GLU A 497 9.43 -15.93 -20.98
N LYS A 498 9.27 -15.68 -22.28
CA LYS A 498 8.01 -15.19 -22.88
C LYS A 498 6.87 -16.20 -22.85
N HIS A 499 7.13 -17.47 -22.55
CA HIS A 499 6.07 -18.47 -22.42
C HIS A 499 5.14 -18.09 -21.26
N GLY A 500 3.84 -17.89 -21.53
CA GLY A 500 2.86 -17.31 -20.61
C GLY A 500 2.69 -18.10 -19.31
N TYR A 501 2.83 -19.43 -19.35
CA TYR A 501 2.82 -20.22 -18.11
C TYR A 501 4.12 -20.11 -17.30
N LEU A 502 5.28 -19.98 -17.95
CA LEU A 502 6.56 -19.82 -17.26
C LEU A 502 6.68 -18.42 -16.68
N ASN A 503 6.17 -17.42 -17.40
CA ASN A 503 6.08 -16.03 -16.97
C ASN A 503 7.38 -15.58 -16.30
N ASN A 504 8.48 -15.60 -17.06
CA ASN A 504 9.84 -15.28 -16.58
C ASN A 504 10.43 -16.20 -15.49
N GLN A 505 9.80 -17.33 -15.13
CA GLN A 505 10.35 -18.30 -14.17
C GLN A 505 10.69 -19.62 -14.87
N ILE A 506 11.98 -19.80 -15.16
CA ILE A 506 12.55 -20.90 -15.94
C ILE A 506 13.53 -21.76 -15.11
N ASN A 507 13.62 -21.55 -13.79
CA ASN A 507 14.59 -22.22 -12.91
C ASN A 507 14.64 -23.74 -13.11
N PHE A 508 13.49 -24.43 -13.18
CA PHE A 508 13.46 -25.88 -13.35
C PHE A 508 14.11 -26.35 -14.67
N LEU A 509 14.07 -25.53 -15.74
CA LEU A 509 14.77 -25.83 -16.99
C LEU A 509 16.27 -25.70 -16.81
N LEU A 510 16.73 -24.67 -16.07
CA LEU A 510 18.15 -24.51 -15.72
C LEU A 510 18.64 -25.67 -14.85
N THR A 511 17.80 -26.16 -13.92
CA THR A 511 18.10 -27.33 -13.10
C THR A 511 18.18 -28.61 -13.93
N PHE A 512 17.15 -28.92 -14.73
CA PHE A 512 17.11 -30.16 -15.52
C PHE A 512 18.22 -30.22 -16.57
N SER A 513 18.70 -29.04 -17.00
CA SER A 513 19.79 -28.91 -17.95
C SER A 513 21.18 -28.88 -17.31
N GLU A 514 21.30 -29.13 -16.00
CA GLU A 514 22.55 -29.13 -15.22
C GLU A 514 23.28 -27.77 -15.14
N ILE A 515 22.76 -26.72 -15.78
CA ILE A 515 23.34 -25.36 -15.76
C ILE A 515 23.37 -24.80 -14.33
N GLN A 516 22.28 -24.96 -13.59
CA GLN A 516 22.22 -24.48 -12.21
C GLN A 516 23.13 -25.27 -11.29
N ASN A 517 23.29 -26.58 -11.51
CA ASN A 517 24.21 -27.39 -10.72
C ASN A 517 25.66 -26.95 -10.96
N TYR A 518 26.02 -26.68 -12.22
CA TYR A 518 27.32 -26.09 -12.55
C TYR A 518 27.53 -24.75 -11.84
N PHE A 519 26.55 -23.84 -11.90
CA PHE A 519 26.63 -22.55 -11.23
C PHE A 519 26.76 -22.70 -9.70
N ASN A 520 26.03 -23.63 -9.09
CA ASN A 520 26.06 -23.82 -7.65
C ASN A 520 27.45 -24.28 -7.15
N ILE A 521 28.14 -25.10 -7.94
CA ILE A 521 29.48 -25.62 -7.65
C ILE A 521 30.55 -24.55 -7.92
N ASN A 522 30.51 -23.92 -9.09
CA ASN A 522 31.59 -23.04 -9.57
C ASN A 522 31.38 -21.55 -9.26
N LYS A 523 30.15 -21.14 -8.90
CA LYS A 523 29.72 -19.73 -8.74
C LYS A 523 29.90 -18.85 -9.98
N ASN A 524 30.08 -19.47 -11.15
CA ASN A 524 30.18 -18.83 -12.46
C ASN A 524 29.61 -19.78 -13.53
N LEU A 525 29.66 -19.37 -14.80
CA LEU A 525 29.30 -20.18 -15.98
C LEU A 525 30.48 -20.25 -16.98
N GLU A 526 31.70 -20.41 -16.46
CA GLU A 526 32.95 -20.45 -17.25
C GLU A 526 33.26 -21.86 -17.78
N TRP A 527 32.38 -22.37 -18.63
CA TRP A 527 32.58 -23.63 -19.34
C TRP A 527 33.17 -23.43 -20.74
N ASN A 528 33.76 -24.49 -21.31
CA ASN A 528 34.35 -24.44 -22.65
C ASN A 528 33.28 -24.44 -23.77
N ASP A 529 33.69 -24.23 -25.02
CA ASP A 529 32.77 -24.12 -26.16
C ASP A 529 31.95 -25.41 -26.41
N LEU A 530 32.53 -26.58 -26.16
CA LEU A 530 31.81 -27.85 -26.29
C LEU A 530 30.73 -27.98 -25.22
N GLU A 531 31.07 -27.67 -23.97
CA GLU A 531 30.11 -27.63 -22.86
C GLU A 531 29.01 -26.59 -23.09
N ASN A 532 29.36 -25.44 -23.70
CA ASN A 532 28.39 -24.40 -24.05
C ASN A 532 27.29 -24.94 -24.97
N GLU A 533 27.67 -25.63 -26.04
CA GLU A 533 26.73 -26.24 -26.97
C GLU A 533 25.91 -27.35 -26.29
N ILE A 534 26.52 -28.15 -25.40
CA ILE A 534 25.82 -29.19 -24.63
C ILE A 534 24.73 -28.58 -23.74
N TYR A 535 25.04 -27.55 -22.95
CA TYR A 535 24.08 -26.91 -22.05
C TYR A 535 22.95 -26.22 -22.82
N LYS A 536 23.30 -25.58 -23.94
CA LYS A 536 22.33 -24.87 -24.78
C LYS A 536 21.38 -25.83 -25.52
N ASP A 537 21.90 -26.93 -26.03
CA ASP A 537 21.08 -28.01 -26.60
C ASP A 537 20.21 -28.66 -25.52
N SER A 538 20.76 -28.91 -24.33
CA SER A 538 20.04 -29.48 -23.20
C SER A 538 18.83 -28.64 -22.80
N ILE A 539 19.01 -27.34 -22.53
CA ILE A 539 17.89 -26.46 -22.15
C ILE A 539 16.85 -26.32 -23.26
N SER A 540 17.29 -26.29 -24.53
CA SER A 540 16.39 -26.25 -25.69
C SER A 540 15.56 -27.53 -25.80
N LYS A 541 16.17 -28.70 -25.53
CA LYS A 541 15.47 -29.99 -25.49
C LYS A 541 14.46 -30.05 -24.36
N TYR A 542 14.81 -29.64 -23.14
CA TYR A 542 13.87 -29.62 -22.02
C TYR A 542 12.73 -28.61 -22.23
N PHE A 543 13.01 -27.44 -22.80
CA PHE A 543 11.95 -26.51 -23.17
C PHE A 543 11.00 -27.11 -24.21
N SER A 544 11.54 -27.78 -25.24
CA SER A 544 10.73 -28.48 -26.26
C SER A 544 9.86 -29.60 -25.66
N LYS A 545 10.39 -30.34 -24.68
CA LYS A 545 9.64 -31.37 -23.94
C LYS A 545 8.56 -30.75 -23.05
N PHE A 546 8.87 -29.62 -22.40
CA PHE A 546 7.92 -28.88 -21.58
C PHE A 546 6.72 -28.39 -22.40
N VAL A 547 6.94 -27.70 -23.52
CA VAL A 547 5.84 -27.19 -24.39
C VAL A 547 5.02 -28.30 -25.05
N MET A 548 5.51 -29.55 -25.04
CA MET A 548 4.75 -30.70 -25.53
C MET A 548 3.63 -31.13 -24.56
N TYR A 549 3.74 -30.76 -23.28
CA TYR A 549 2.81 -31.13 -22.22
C TYR A 549 2.14 -29.92 -21.54
N PHE A 550 2.72 -28.73 -21.66
CA PHE A 550 2.23 -27.49 -21.05
C PHE A 550 2.00 -26.42 -22.13
N ASP A 551 0.88 -25.72 -22.05
CA ASP A 551 0.55 -24.56 -22.88
C ASP A 551 0.63 -23.25 -22.07
N GLU A 552 0.17 -22.14 -22.66
CA GLU A 552 0.15 -20.81 -22.04
C GLU A 552 -0.59 -20.75 -20.69
N ASN A 553 -1.51 -21.69 -20.43
CA ASN A 553 -2.35 -21.74 -19.23
C ASN A 553 -1.95 -22.84 -18.23
N GLY A 554 -1.06 -23.77 -18.62
CA GLY A 554 -0.54 -24.81 -17.75
C GLY A 554 -0.57 -26.19 -18.39
N LEU A 555 -0.80 -27.23 -17.57
CA LEU A 555 -0.81 -28.61 -18.06
C LEU A 555 -1.95 -28.81 -19.07
N ILE A 556 -1.62 -29.26 -20.28
CA ILE A 556 -2.59 -29.61 -21.34
C ILE A 556 -3.52 -30.71 -20.83
N GLU A 557 -4.81 -30.61 -21.15
CA GLU A 557 -5.78 -31.62 -20.74
C GLU A 557 -5.63 -32.91 -21.57
N PHE A 558 -5.08 -33.94 -20.93
CA PHE A 558 -4.99 -35.28 -21.53
C PHE A 558 -6.18 -36.14 -21.11
N LYS A 559 -6.79 -36.82 -22.09
CA LYS A 559 -7.86 -37.80 -21.84
C LYS A 559 -7.43 -38.80 -20.77
N ASN A 560 -8.33 -39.11 -19.85
CA ASN A 560 -8.08 -40.04 -18.74
C ASN A 560 -6.86 -39.63 -17.91
N GLN A 561 -6.60 -38.33 -17.74
CA GLN A 561 -5.50 -37.84 -16.89
C GLN A 561 -4.14 -38.48 -17.23
N LEU A 562 -3.91 -38.80 -18.51
CA LEU A 562 -2.81 -39.66 -18.94
C LEU A 562 -1.45 -39.16 -18.44
N PHE A 563 -1.22 -37.84 -18.46
CA PHE A 563 0.01 -37.25 -17.94
C PHE A 563 0.24 -37.58 -16.46
N ARG A 564 -0.79 -37.39 -15.62
CA ARG A 564 -0.72 -37.69 -14.18
C ARG A 564 -0.54 -39.18 -13.92
N VAL A 565 -1.21 -40.04 -14.69
CA VAL A 565 -1.08 -41.49 -14.55
C VAL A 565 0.30 -41.99 -14.96
N THR A 566 0.85 -41.50 -16.07
CA THR A 566 2.22 -41.81 -16.50
C THR A 566 3.24 -41.31 -15.48
N LEU A 567 3.05 -40.12 -14.91
CA LEU A 567 3.95 -39.65 -13.86
C LEU A 567 3.84 -40.51 -12.58
N LEU A 568 2.62 -40.93 -12.21
CA LEU A 568 2.37 -41.81 -11.07
C LEU A 568 2.99 -43.21 -11.26
N SER A 569 3.03 -43.72 -12.49
CA SER A 569 3.66 -45.00 -12.80
C SER A 569 5.18 -44.95 -12.60
N ILE A 570 5.80 -43.80 -12.87
CA ILE A 570 7.23 -43.58 -12.59
C ILE A 570 7.47 -43.49 -11.08
N GLY A 571 6.66 -42.75 -10.33
CA GLY A 571 6.86 -42.53 -8.91
C GLY A 571 5.73 -41.78 -8.20
N ASP A 572 5.76 -41.77 -6.86
CA ASP A 572 4.80 -41.00 -6.07
C ASP A 572 5.16 -39.51 -6.11
N PHE A 573 4.54 -38.78 -7.04
CA PHE A 573 4.73 -37.33 -7.19
C PHE A 573 3.76 -36.49 -6.34
N LEU A 574 2.88 -37.09 -5.54
CA LEU A 574 1.83 -36.35 -4.85
C LEU A 574 2.44 -35.41 -3.81
N VAL A 575 2.00 -34.15 -3.79
CA VAL A 575 2.49 -33.16 -2.83
C VAL A 575 1.52 -32.99 -1.67
N HIS A 576 2.04 -32.72 -0.48
CA HIS A 576 1.24 -32.58 0.72
C HIS A 576 1.06 -31.10 1.09
N ALA A 577 -0.20 -30.65 1.23
CA ALA A 577 -0.54 -29.39 1.88
C ALA A 577 -1.31 -29.69 3.19
N SER A 578 -2.64 -29.75 3.16
CA SER A 578 -3.43 -30.36 4.26
C SER A 578 -3.71 -31.85 4.03
N ASN A 579 -3.61 -32.29 2.78
CA ASN A 579 -3.75 -33.66 2.30
C ASN A 579 -2.89 -33.81 1.03
N TYR A 580 -2.72 -35.04 0.53
CA TYR A 580 -1.96 -35.31 -0.68
C TYR A 580 -2.73 -34.89 -1.93
N CYS A 581 -2.06 -34.31 -2.92
CA CYS A 581 -2.68 -33.76 -4.12
C CYS A 581 -1.96 -34.22 -5.40
N PHE A 582 -2.73 -34.54 -6.45
CA PHE A 582 -2.25 -34.86 -7.81
C PHE A 582 -1.84 -33.62 -8.64
N LEU A 583 -1.52 -32.52 -7.97
CA LEU A 583 -1.26 -31.19 -8.51
C LEU A 583 -2.44 -30.60 -9.29
N LEU A 584 -2.84 -29.39 -8.90
CA LEU A 584 -3.89 -28.67 -9.59
C LEU A 584 -3.36 -27.99 -10.86
N SER A 585 -4.20 -27.95 -11.91
CA SER A 585 -3.89 -27.26 -13.16
C SER A 585 -4.07 -25.74 -13.07
N ASN A 586 -4.73 -25.24 -12.03
CA ASN A 586 -4.86 -23.79 -11.77
C ASN A 586 -3.61 -23.23 -11.06
N ASN A 587 -3.59 -21.91 -10.88
CA ASN A 587 -2.52 -21.20 -10.14
C ASN A 587 -2.71 -21.27 -8.61
N ASP A 588 -3.14 -22.41 -8.07
CA ASP A 588 -3.21 -22.62 -6.62
C ASP A 588 -1.85 -22.36 -5.97
N ARG A 589 -1.84 -21.67 -4.83
CA ARG A 589 -0.61 -21.26 -4.16
C ARG A 589 0.22 -22.44 -3.66
N ASP A 590 -0.44 -23.49 -3.17
CA ASP A 590 0.19 -24.49 -2.31
C ASP A 590 0.44 -25.81 -3.05
N VAL A 591 -0.42 -26.18 -4.02
CA VAL A 591 -0.37 -27.50 -4.69
C VAL A 591 -0.57 -27.44 -6.22
N SER A 592 -0.22 -26.33 -6.86
CA SER A 592 -0.25 -26.25 -8.34
C SER A 592 1.01 -26.79 -9.01
N TRP A 593 0.92 -27.08 -10.31
CA TRP A 593 2.10 -27.31 -11.16
C TRP A 593 3.09 -26.14 -11.11
N LYS A 594 2.60 -24.90 -11.05
CA LYS A 594 3.45 -23.70 -10.95
C LYS A 594 4.28 -23.72 -9.66
N ARG A 595 3.65 -24.07 -8.53
CA ARG A 595 4.35 -24.29 -7.25
C ARG A 595 5.37 -25.44 -7.39
N TYR A 596 4.98 -26.54 -8.04
CA TYR A 596 5.86 -27.69 -8.25
C TYR A 596 7.16 -27.33 -8.97
N PHE A 597 7.06 -26.61 -10.10
CA PHE A 597 8.24 -26.15 -10.85
C PHE A 597 9.15 -25.22 -10.03
N ARG A 598 8.58 -24.36 -9.17
CA ARG A 598 9.35 -23.49 -8.28
C ARG A 598 10.10 -24.27 -7.20
N GLU A 599 9.49 -25.33 -6.67
CA GLU A 599 10.06 -26.08 -5.55
C GLU A 599 11.03 -27.21 -5.96
N VAL A 600 11.20 -27.48 -7.26
CA VAL A 600 12.20 -28.44 -7.80
C VAL A 600 13.59 -28.22 -7.18
N PHE A 601 13.90 -26.97 -6.81
CA PHE A 601 15.17 -26.55 -6.24
C PHE A 601 15.06 -26.04 -4.78
N SER A 602 13.87 -26.10 -4.17
CA SER A 602 13.73 -25.65 -2.78
C SER A 602 14.52 -26.54 -1.81
N ASN A 603 14.90 -26.02 -0.65
CA ASN A 603 15.47 -26.81 0.45
C ASN A 603 14.48 -27.83 1.05
N ARG A 604 13.27 -27.99 0.48
CA ARG A 604 12.29 -28.98 0.90
C ARG A 604 12.60 -30.31 0.22
N ALA A 605 13.27 -31.19 0.97
CA ALA A 605 13.74 -32.49 0.49
C ALA A 605 12.64 -33.34 -0.17
N ASP A 606 11.37 -33.21 0.26
CA ASP A 606 10.24 -33.96 -0.29
C ASP A 606 9.87 -33.52 -1.72
N TRP A 607 9.94 -32.23 -2.05
CA TRP A 607 9.65 -31.74 -3.40
C TRP A 607 10.77 -32.09 -4.37
N GLN A 608 12.02 -31.97 -3.93
CA GLN A 608 13.19 -32.31 -4.74
C GLN A 608 13.19 -33.78 -5.13
N GLN A 609 12.89 -34.69 -4.18
CA GLN A 609 12.80 -36.13 -4.47
C GLN A 609 11.71 -36.43 -5.50
N LYS A 610 10.56 -35.74 -5.42
CA LYS A 610 9.44 -35.94 -6.35
C LYS A 610 9.74 -35.39 -7.73
N ALA A 611 10.46 -34.27 -7.83
CA ALA A 611 10.85 -33.65 -9.10
C ALA A 611 11.66 -34.59 -10.01
N VAL A 612 12.40 -35.55 -9.43
CA VAL A 612 13.14 -36.58 -10.17
C VAL A 612 12.21 -37.37 -11.10
N TYR A 613 10.97 -37.68 -10.68
CA TYR A 613 10.03 -38.42 -11.53
C TYR A 613 9.59 -37.61 -12.76
N LEU A 614 9.45 -36.29 -12.61
CA LEU A 614 9.15 -35.42 -13.74
C LEU A 614 10.34 -35.32 -14.70
N LYS A 615 11.56 -35.27 -14.16
CA LYS A 615 12.78 -35.32 -14.98
C LYS A 615 12.87 -36.62 -15.75
N ILE A 616 12.61 -37.78 -15.13
CA ILE A 616 12.56 -39.09 -15.80
C ILE A 616 11.54 -39.07 -16.94
N LEU A 617 10.32 -38.55 -16.70
CA LEU A 617 9.30 -38.43 -17.74
C LEU A 617 9.81 -37.61 -18.94
N PHE A 618 10.47 -36.48 -18.67
CA PHE A 618 11.06 -35.64 -19.71
C PHE A 618 12.21 -36.34 -20.41
N ASP A 619 13.11 -37.01 -19.69
CA ASP A 619 14.24 -37.76 -20.26
C ASP A 619 13.78 -38.88 -21.19
N SER A 620 12.71 -39.58 -20.83
CA SER A 620 12.08 -40.63 -21.67
C SER A 620 11.23 -40.10 -22.83
N THR A 621 10.99 -38.78 -22.89
CA THR A 621 10.16 -38.17 -23.94
C THR A 621 10.93 -38.00 -25.25
N ASN A 622 10.37 -38.52 -26.35
CA ASN A 622 10.84 -38.33 -27.71
C ASN A 622 9.99 -37.27 -28.44
N THR A 623 10.58 -36.12 -28.73
CA THR A 623 9.91 -34.97 -29.39
C THR A 623 9.50 -35.23 -30.84
N LYS A 624 9.93 -36.34 -31.46
CA LYS A 624 9.51 -36.77 -32.81
C LYS A 624 8.14 -37.46 -32.84
N ILE A 625 7.60 -37.82 -31.68
CA ILE A 625 6.31 -38.50 -31.52
C ILE A 625 5.36 -37.57 -30.76
N ASN A 626 4.06 -37.67 -31.01
CA ASN A 626 3.07 -36.85 -30.29
C ASN A 626 3.07 -37.15 -28.77
N ALA A 627 2.54 -36.20 -28.00
CA ALA A 627 2.52 -36.27 -26.54
C ALA A 627 1.78 -37.50 -25.99
N THR A 628 0.64 -37.86 -26.58
CA THR A 628 -0.18 -38.98 -26.09
C THR A 628 0.53 -40.32 -26.25
N ASP A 629 1.20 -40.54 -27.38
CA ASP A 629 1.91 -41.79 -27.63
C ASP A 629 3.20 -41.89 -26.81
N ASN A 630 3.89 -40.76 -26.57
CA ASN A 630 4.97 -40.69 -25.58
C ASN A 630 4.49 -41.16 -24.21
N LEU A 631 3.41 -40.57 -23.68
CA LEU A 631 2.91 -40.89 -22.35
C LEU A 631 2.49 -42.36 -22.20
N LYS A 632 1.86 -42.93 -23.24
CA LYS A 632 1.50 -44.36 -23.25
C LYS A 632 2.73 -45.26 -23.24
N LYS A 633 3.74 -44.95 -24.05
CA LYS A 633 4.97 -45.72 -24.13
C LYS A 633 5.72 -45.68 -22.79
N ILE A 634 5.90 -44.48 -22.23
CA ILE A 634 6.55 -44.30 -20.93
C ILE A 634 5.81 -45.07 -19.85
N ALA A 635 4.47 -45.02 -19.81
CA ALA A 635 3.71 -45.78 -18.81
C ALA A 635 3.89 -47.31 -18.91
N GLN A 636 4.25 -47.85 -20.08
CA GLN A 636 4.56 -49.27 -20.26
C GLN A 636 5.94 -49.64 -19.72
N ASP A 637 6.89 -48.70 -19.79
CA ASP A 637 8.26 -48.89 -19.30
C ASP A 637 8.33 -48.91 -17.76
N PHE A 638 7.31 -48.42 -17.06
CA PHE A 638 7.21 -48.37 -15.59
C PHE A 638 5.98 -49.13 -15.05
N PRO A 639 5.93 -50.48 -15.13
CA PRO A 639 4.80 -51.26 -14.63
C PRO A 639 4.73 -51.25 -13.09
N ILE A 640 3.51 -51.16 -12.56
CA ILE A 640 3.23 -51.16 -11.12
C ILE A 640 2.62 -52.50 -10.65
N HIS A 641 3.09 -53.00 -9.51
CA HIS A 641 2.55 -54.20 -8.86
C HIS A 641 1.11 -54.00 -8.37
N LYS A 642 0.28 -55.05 -8.44
CA LYS A 642 -1.14 -55.01 -8.05
C LYS A 642 -1.40 -54.60 -6.59
N ASN A 643 -0.41 -54.81 -5.70
CA ASN A 643 -0.53 -54.51 -4.27
C ASN A 643 -0.18 -53.05 -3.93
N ASP A 644 0.35 -52.30 -4.89
CA ASP A 644 0.67 -50.88 -4.72
C ASP A 644 -0.61 -50.04 -4.83
N TRP A 645 -0.79 -49.06 -3.93
CA TRP A 645 -1.97 -48.20 -3.92
C TRP A 645 -2.17 -47.44 -5.24
N ARG A 646 -1.06 -47.10 -5.93
CA ARG A 646 -1.05 -46.41 -7.23
C ARG A 646 -1.70 -47.23 -8.33
N PHE A 647 -1.67 -48.57 -8.21
CA PHE A 647 -2.23 -49.48 -9.21
C PHE A 647 -3.69 -49.16 -9.54
N ASN A 648 -4.49 -48.83 -8.52
CA ASN A 648 -5.92 -48.54 -8.71
C ASN A 648 -6.14 -47.26 -9.53
N PHE A 649 -5.33 -46.21 -9.30
CA PHE A 649 -5.37 -44.97 -10.08
C PHE A 649 -4.84 -45.17 -11.50
N ILE A 650 -3.79 -45.97 -11.70
CA ILE A 650 -3.24 -46.27 -13.03
C ILE A 650 -4.23 -47.09 -13.87
N LYS A 651 -4.92 -48.06 -13.26
CA LYS A 651 -5.93 -48.89 -13.95
C LYS A 651 -7.26 -48.16 -14.16
N ASN A 652 -7.59 -47.19 -13.31
CA ASN A 652 -8.81 -46.39 -13.41
C ASN A 652 -8.46 -44.90 -13.36
N PRO A 653 -7.89 -44.34 -14.44
CA PRO A 653 -7.33 -42.98 -14.42
C PRO A 653 -8.35 -41.87 -14.13
N ASP A 654 -9.62 -42.13 -14.44
CA ASP A 654 -10.73 -41.21 -14.21
C ASP A 654 -11.07 -41.03 -12.72
N LEU A 655 -10.47 -41.84 -11.83
CA LEU A 655 -10.46 -41.59 -10.38
C LEU A 655 -9.76 -40.28 -10.04
N ILE A 656 -8.71 -39.90 -10.78
CA ILE A 656 -8.05 -38.61 -10.61
C ILE A 656 -8.98 -37.54 -11.16
N GLY A 657 -9.46 -36.65 -10.28
CA GLY A 657 -10.45 -35.63 -10.64
C GLY A 657 -11.91 -36.10 -10.60
N TYR A 658 -12.20 -37.34 -10.16
CA TYR A 658 -13.56 -37.82 -9.96
C TYR A 658 -14.34 -36.90 -9.01
N ARG A 659 -15.41 -36.25 -9.48
CA ARG A 659 -16.16 -35.21 -8.73
C ARG A 659 -15.26 -34.11 -8.14
N ASN A 660 -14.30 -33.63 -8.93
CA ASN A 660 -13.26 -32.66 -8.54
C ASN A 660 -12.27 -33.18 -7.46
N SER A 661 -12.15 -34.50 -7.30
CA SER A 661 -11.26 -35.09 -6.30
C SER A 661 -9.82 -35.21 -6.80
N TYR A 662 -9.07 -34.12 -6.73
CA TYR A 662 -7.62 -34.10 -6.94
C TYR A 662 -6.82 -34.33 -5.65
N TYR A 663 -7.51 -34.40 -4.51
CA TYR A 663 -6.92 -34.63 -3.21
C TYR A 663 -7.21 -36.05 -2.74
N ILE A 664 -6.26 -36.65 -2.05
CA ILE A 664 -6.44 -37.91 -1.34
C ILE A 664 -5.99 -37.78 0.10
N ARG A 665 -6.69 -38.48 0.98
CA ARG A 665 -6.22 -38.78 2.33
C ARG A 665 -5.93 -40.26 2.43
N SER A 666 -4.80 -40.57 3.03
CA SER A 666 -4.36 -41.95 3.21
C SER A 666 -4.10 -42.20 4.69
N TRP A 667 -4.58 -43.34 5.18
CA TRP A 667 -4.21 -43.91 6.47
C TRP A 667 -3.74 -45.36 6.27
N ASP A 668 -3.17 -45.95 7.33
CA ASP A 668 -2.82 -47.38 7.37
C ASP A 668 -1.92 -47.80 6.18
N GLU A 669 -0.76 -47.14 6.05
CA GLU A 669 0.27 -47.48 5.04
C GLU A 669 -0.23 -47.47 3.58
N ASN A 670 -1.19 -46.60 3.25
CA ASN A 670 -1.85 -46.50 1.93
C ASN A 670 -2.84 -47.61 1.60
N HIS A 671 -3.31 -48.34 2.61
CA HIS A 671 -4.43 -49.26 2.45
C HIS A 671 -5.79 -48.57 2.65
N ASP A 672 -5.86 -47.43 3.34
CA ASP A 672 -7.10 -46.69 3.59
C ASP A 672 -7.10 -45.35 2.83
N VAL A 673 -7.40 -45.41 1.53
CA VAL A 673 -7.33 -44.24 0.64
C VAL A 673 -8.72 -43.64 0.43
N HIS A 674 -8.84 -42.34 0.68
CA HIS A 674 -10.07 -41.58 0.50
C HIS A 674 -9.87 -40.46 -0.52
N LEU A 675 -10.72 -40.42 -1.54
CA LEU A 675 -10.79 -39.32 -2.51
C LEU A 675 -11.55 -38.15 -1.89
N LEU A 676 -10.94 -36.95 -1.95
CA LEU A 676 -11.50 -35.73 -1.38
C LEU A 676 -11.79 -34.72 -2.49
N ASN A 677 -13.00 -34.19 -2.50
CA ASN A 677 -13.43 -33.13 -3.42
C ASN A 677 -12.94 -31.72 -3.02
N GLN A 678 -12.33 -31.59 -1.85
CA GLN A 678 -11.76 -30.36 -1.30
C GLN A 678 -10.51 -30.69 -0.49
N THR A 679 -9.74 -29.67 -0.15
CA THR A 679 -8.48 -29.81 0.60
C THR A 679 -8.66 -30.44 1.98
N LYS A 680 -9.83 -30.32 2.62
CA LYS A 680 -10.13 -30.90 3.94
C LYS A 680 -11.03 -32.13 3.81
N PHE A 681 -10.79 -33.11 4.68
CA PHE A 681 -11.67 -34.27 4.82
C PHE A 681 -13.08 -33.83 5.27
N SER A 682 -14.12 -34.38 4.65
CA SER A 682 -15.51 -34.07 4.95
C SER A 682 -16.40 -35.28 4.71
N ASN A 683 -17.70 -35.16 4.99
CA ASN A 683 -18.70 -36.17 4.66
C ASN A 683 -18.88 -36.41 3.15
N ARG A 684 -18.19 -35.64 2.29
CA ARG A 684 -18.16 -35.88 0.84
C ARG A 684 -16.98 -36.75 0.39
N ALA A 685 -16.08 -37.09 1.30
CA ALA A 685 -14.96 -37.98 1.03
C ALA A 685 -15.46 -39.39 0.69
N ILE A 686 -14.88 -40.00 -0.34
CA ILE A 686 -15.25 -41.34 -0.79
C ILE A 686 -14.05 -42.26 -0.64
N GLU A 687 -14.23 -43.36 0.08
CA GLU A 687 -13.24 -44.43 0.25
C GLU A 687 -13.09 -45.20 -1.08
N LEU A 688 -11.83 -45.43 -1.47
CA LEU A 688 -11.44 -45.92 -2.79
C LEU A 688 -11.98 -47.32 -3.11
N GLN A 689 -11.84 -48.29 -2.20
CA GLN A 689 -12.28 -49.67 -2.44
C GLN A 689 -13.80 -49.78 -2.56
N THR A 690 -14.52 -48.99 -1.78
CA THR A 690 -15.97 -48.81 -1.85
C THR A 690 -16.38 -48.27 -3.21
N LEU A 691 -15.68 -47.24 -3.73
CA LEU A 691 -15.95 -46.69 -5.05
C LEU A 691 -15.67 -47.69 -6.17
N LEU A 692 -14.58 -48.45 -6.07
CA LEU A 692 -14.26 -49.49 -7.05
C LEU A 692 -15.30 -50.60 -7.08
N LEU A 693 -15.77 -51.05 -5.90
CA LEU A 693 -16.86 -52.04 -5.82
C LEU A 693 -18.17 -51.48 -6.39
N HIS A 694 -18.49 -50.22 -6.08
CA HIS A 694 -19.67 -49.54 -6.65
C HIS A 694 -19.65 -49.56 -8.18
N ARG A 695 -18.51 -49.25 -8.80
CA ARG A 695 -18.34 -49.32 -10.26
C ARG A 695 -18.44 -50.74 -10.82
N GLU A 696 -17.96 -51.74 -10.08
CA GLU A 696 -18.13 -53.15 -10.49
C GLU A 696 -19.60 -53.58 -10.44
N LEU A 697 -20.37 -53.12 -9.45
CA LEU A 697 -21.82 -53.33 -9.41
C LEU A 697 -22.53 -52.65 -10.59
N GLU A 698 -22.17 -51.41 -10.92
CA GLU A 698 -22.72 -50.70 -12.09
C GLU A 698 -22.43 -51.44 -13.40
N LYS A 699 -21.21 -51.99 -13.57
CA LYS A 699 -20.85 -52.82 -14.73
C LYS A 699 -21.69 -54.10 -14.84
N ASN A 700 -22.21 -54.61 -13.73
CA ASN A 700 -23.13 -55.74 -13.68
C ASN A 700 -24.61 -55.31 -13.73
N ASN A 701 -24.90 -54.06 -14.13
CA ASN A 701 -26.24 -53.46 -14.20
C ASN A 701 -26.99 -53.41 -12.85
N ILE A 702 -26.25 -53.31 -11.74
CA ILE A 702 -26.81 -53.24 -10.39
C ILE A 702 -26.62 -51.82 -9.85
N SER A 703 -27.74 -51.15 -9.56
CA SER A 703 -27.71 -49.83 -8.93
C SER A 703 -27.20 -49.94 -7.50
N SER A 704 -26.39 -48.98 -7.07
CA SER A 704 -25.97 -48.85 -5.67
C SER A 704 -25.77 -47.39 -5.31
N LYS A 705 -25.92 -47.06 -4.02
CA LYS A 705 -25.77 -45.68 -3.53
C LYS A 705 -24.61 -45.63 -2.54
N ILE A 706 -23.66 -44.72 -2.78
CA ILE A 706 -22.62 -44.36 -1.82
C ILE A 706 -23.12 -43.18 -0.97
N ASP A 707 -22.96 -43.28 0.34
CA ASP A 707 -23.24 -42.19 1.28
C ASP A 707 -22.27 -42.23 2.47
N PHE A 708 -22.16 -41.11 3.18
CA PHE A 708 -21.34 -41.04 4.40
C PHE A 708 -22.13 -41.54 5.61
N VAL A 709 -21.54 -42.46 6.37
CA VAL A 709 -22.21 -43.07 7.52
C VAL A 709 -21.49 -42.66 8.79
N GLU A 710 -22.09 -41.72 9.53
CA GLU A 710 -21.51 -41.11 10.74
C GLU A 710 -21.08 -42.14 11.79
N GLN A 711 -21.87 -43.21 11.99
CA GLN A 711 -21.55 -44.30 12.90
C GLN A 711 -20.16 -44.91 12.66
N TYR A 712 -19.72 -44.95 11.41
CA TYR A 712 -18.43 -45.53 11.02
C TYR A 712 -17.40 -44.45 10.65
N GLY A 713 -17.79 -43.17 10.66
CA GLY A 713 -16.94 -42.05 10.27
C GLY A 713 -16.41 -42.12 8.83
N ARG A 714 -17.08 -42.85 7.93
CA ARG A 714 -16.63 -43.03 6.53
C ARG A 714 -17.78 -43.25 5.55
N SER A 715 -17.46 -43.09 4.27
CA SER A 715 -18.35 -43.48 3.18
C SER A 715 -18.47 -45.00 3.06
N GLY A 716 -19.65 -45.46 2.71
CA GLY A 716 -19.92 -46.85 2.33
C GLY A 716 -21.01 -46.92 1.27
N ILE A 717 -21.19 -48.10 0.68
CA ILE A 717 -22.43 -48.37 -0.07
C ILE A 717 -23.53 -48.55 0.97
N VAL A 718 -24.61 -47.77 0.89
CA VAL A 718 -25.72 -47.80 1.86
C VAL A 718 -26.94 -48.56 1.36
N SER A 719 -27.01 -48.83 0.06
CA SER A 719 -28.02 -49.65 -0.58
C SER A 719 -27.51 -50.24 -1.89
N VAL A 720 -27.96 -51.46 -2.21
CA VAL A 720 -27.72 -52.15 -3.48
C VAL A 720 -29.07 -52.61 -4.03
N GLY A 721 -29.40 -52.20 -5.25
CA GLY A 721 -30.74 -52.38 -5.84
C GLY A 721 -31.83 -51.75 -4.99
N LYS A 722 -32.88 -52.53 -4.68
CA LYS A 722 -33.96 -52.14 -3.75
C LYS A 722 -33.68 -52.56 -2.29
N LYS A 723 -32.57 -53.24 -2.02
CA LYS A 723 -32.24 -53.81 -0.70
C LYS A 723 -31.36 -52.85 0.12
N LYS A 724 -31.56 -52.82 1.44
CA LYS A 724 -30.73 -52.09 2.42
C LYS A 724 -29.43 -52.83 2.75
N THR A 725 -28.72 -53.31 1.72
CA THR A 725 -27.40 -53.92 1.88
C THR A 725 -26.36 -52.81 2.05
N LYS A 726 -25.60 -52.85 3.14
CA LYS A 726 -24.53 -51.89 3.41
C LYS A 726 -23.17 -52.53 3.20
N VAL A 727 -22.23 -51.82 2.59
CA VAL A 727 -20.85 -52.29 2.39
C VAL A 727 -19.87 -51.21 2.81
N PHE A 728 -18.89 -51.59 3.63
CA PHE A 728 -17.82 -50.71 4.08
C PHE A 728 -16.48 -51.41 3.93
N TYR A 729 -15.44 -50.70 3.56
CA TYR A 729 -14.07 -51.21 3.59
C TYR A 729 -13.34 -50.73 4.84
N ASN A 730 -12.44 -51.58 5.36
CA ASN A 730 -11.45 -51.28 6.39
C ASN A 730 -12.03 -50.72 7.71
N ILE A 731 -13.16 -51.28 8.16
CA ILE A 731 -13.72 -50.98 9.48
C ILE A 731 -12.79 -51.53 10.57
N GLY A 732 -12.32 -50.66 11.46
CA GLY A 732 -11.42 -51.04 12.56
C GLY A 732 -10.02 -51.49 12.11
N TYR A 733 -9.52 -50.97 10.98
CA TYR A 733 -8.17 -51.24 10.44
C TYR A 733 -7.92 -52.71 10.08
N LYS A 734 -8.97 -53.46 9.73
CA LYS A 734 -8.89 -54.89 9.38
C LYS A 734 -8.49 -55.18 7.93
N ARG A 735 -8.40 -54.14 7.08
CA ARG A 735 -8.08 -54.22 5.64
C ARG A 735 -8.98 -55.18 4.85
N GLU A 736 -10.26 -55.26 5.22
CA GLU A 736 -11.27 -56.13 4.59
C GLU A 736 -12.61 -55.39 4.41
N PHE A 737 -13.47 -55.90 3.53
CA PHE A 737 -14.85 -55.43 3.37
C PHE A 737 -15.75 -56.05 4.44
N LEU A 738 -16.67 -55.25 4.97
CA LEU A 738 -17.81 -55.65 5.76
C LEU A 738 -19.08 -55.44 4.92
N VAL A 739 -19.79 -56.53 4.64
CA VAL A 739 -21.13 -56.50 4.02
C VAL A 739 -22.16 -56.80 5.10
N ILE A 740 -23.19 -55.94 5.21
CA ILE A 740 -24.32 -56.10 6.12
C ILE A 740 -25.58 -56.24 5.29
N VAL A 741 -26.13 -57.45 5.23
CA VAL A 741 -27.36 -57.76 4.49
C VAL A 741 -28.54 -57.72 5.46
N HIS A 742 -29.59 -56.96 5.11
CA HIS A 742 -30.82 -56.81 5.91
C HIS A 742 -30.62 -56.45 7.40
N GLY A 743 -29.47 -55.88 7.77
CA GLY A 743 -29.15 -55.47 9.14
C GLY A 743 -28.82 -56.61 10.12
N LYS A 744 -28.69 -57.86 9.65
CA LYS A 744 -28.49 -59.04 10.51
C LYS A 744 -27.22 -59.80 10.16
N ASP A 745 -27.04 -60.16 8.89
CA ASP A 745 -25.91 -60.98 8.47
C ASP A 745 -24.70 -60.12 8.13
N LYS A 746 -23.56 -60.45 8.73
CA LYS A 746 -22.28 -59.80 8.49
C LYS A 746 -21.35 -60.76 7.75
N PHE A 747 -20.90 -60.35 6.57
CA PHE A 747 -19.89 -61.05 5.80
C PHE A 747 -18.62 -60.22 5.73
N TYR A 748 -17.47 -60.87 5.88
CA TYR A 748 -16.15 -60.25 5.85
C TYR A 748 -15.30 -60.91 4.78
N SER A 749 -14.67 -60.12 3.90
CA SER A 749 -13.67 -60.64 2.96
C SER A 749 -12.70 -59.55 2.51
N LYS A 750 -11.44 -59.93 2.32
CA LYS A 750 -10.40 -59.08 1.73
C LYS A 750 -10.51 -58.99 0.20
N ASN A 751 -11.23 -59.92 -0.42
CA ASN A 751 -11.30 -60.07 -1.87
C ASN A 751 -12.57 -59.42 -2.42
N ARG A 752 -12.41 -58.37 -3.23
CA ARG A 752 -13.54 -57.64 -3.84
C ARG A 752 -14.43 -58.55 -4.70
N SER A 753 -13.87 -59.56 -5.37
CA SER A 753 -14.65 -60.51 -6.18
C SER A 753 -15.52 -61.44 -5.33
N GLU A 754 -15.06 -61.86 -4.15
CA GLU A 754 -15.87 -62.64 -3.21
C GLU A 754 -17.01 -61.79 -2.64
N VAL A 755 -16.73 -60.53 -2.32
CA VAL A 755 -17.73 -59.57 -1.87
C VAL A 755 -18.80 -59.36 -2.94
N LEU A 756 -18.41 -59.17 -4.19
CA LEU A 756 -19.33 -59.03 -5.31
C LEU A 756 -20.21 -60.29 -5.47
N LYS A 757 -19.60 -61.48 -5.45
CA LYS A 757 -20.32 -62.75 -5.52
C LYS A 757 -21.32 -62.90 -4.38
N TYR A 758 -20.91 -62.60 -3.15
CA TYR A 758 -21.79 -62.64 -1.98
C TYR A 758 -22.96 -61.66 -2.11
N ILE A 759 -22.72 -60.44 -2.60
CA ILE A 759 -23.79 -59.47 -2.86
C ILE A 759 -24.77 -59.98 -3.92
N LEU A 760 -24.27 -60.60 -5.01
CA LEU A 760 -25.09 -61.17 -6.08
C LEU A 760 -25.97 -62.33 -5.61
N GLU A 761 -25.43 -63.20 -4.76
CA GLU A 761 -26.16 -64.33 -4.19
C GLU A 761 -27.25 -63.90 -3.20
N ASN A 762 -27.13 -62.69 -2.63
CA ASN A 762 -28.05 -62.15 -1.63
C ASN A 762 -28.88 -60.96 -2.13
N LEU A 763 -28.78 -60.62 -3.42
CA LEU A 763 -29.58 -59.59 -4.11
C LEU A 763 -31.00 -60.07 -4.41
#